data_AF-A0A847T332-F1
#
_entry.id   AF-A0A847T332-F1
#
_cell.length_a   1.000
_cell.length_b   1.000
_cell.length_c   1.000
_cell.angle_alpha   90.00
_cell.angle_beta   90.00
_cell.angle_gamma   90.00
#
_symmetry.space_group_name_H-M   'P 1'
#
loop_
_entity.id
_entity.type
_entity.pdbx_description
1 polymer ?
#
loop_
_entity_poly.entity_id
_entity_poly.type
_entity_poly.pdbx_seq_one_letter_code
_entity_poly.pdbx_strand_id
1 'polypeptide(L)'
;MNDPIHHITMYLNPLANEGLWTVDAHDRTDQINERGASILGHTAEEMMGRPTTDFLFPEDVDDELNWLKELRKGRGGICERRLRHRNGSEVWISSSTVPIFDDAGQYAGAMRIFLDITDERGPGVGTKRERADLFSTMFSSNPSAMSIVRASDSRLVDVNESWLRLFEFGREEVIGRSVRDLNIYDEDRSEIGHTIVRRPGEGGAREQEVLAHTRRGRPLTLMVVNVRVTVDGADHILSTAVDITENKAREENFRHLIKYAPTAIFEIDFRGPRLTSINEAMSDLTGYSQEELLSMDPADLLVGSDRERFRMDIERGLSGKRTEASVEYRIRTKDGVTITAAFSLKSSYENGKQVGALVVGHDVTKLRRTEEVLSHLNERFEMAQKAARVGVWDWDITTGKIEWSKEMYNLLGLHPAEDEANFDTWNSVLHLDDVEIANERIQRSLRDHTFLDNEYRVVRRDGQVIWVNALGQGEYNDQGQPVRMIGICVDITGRKTVEEALKESQRTFRSLFSSSNEGIALHELVLDHDGAARDYRIVDVNPAFERATDMPRERAIGALASELYGTGEAPFLETYAQVERTGEPIFFETYFEPMRRHFQISAFKPKEGQFATTFVDISKLKKAQRQIEVQRARLRTVIDNAPGALVVADDKGR
;
A
#
# COMPACT_ATOMS: atom_id res chain seq x y z
N MET A 1 25.09 -31.76 10.62
CA MET A 1 25.60 -31.99 9.26
C MET A 1 27.13 -31.97 9.29
N ASN A 2 27.75 -32.86 10.07
CA ASN A 2 29.22 -32.98 10.20
C ASN A 2 29.63 -34.45 9.99
N ASP A 3 28.98 -35.14 9.05
CA ASP A 3 29.33 -36.53 8.72
C ASP A 3 30.27 -36.50 7.49
N PRO A 4 31.56 -36.83 7.64
CA PRO A 4 32.53 -36.79 6.55
C PRO A 4 32.11 -37.67 5.37
N ILE A 5 31.44 -38.80 5.64
CA ILE A 5 31.04 -39.77 4.63
C ILE A 5 29.96 -39.19 3.70
N HIS A 6 29.08 -38.34 4.23
CA HIS A 6 27.98 -37.73 3.48
C HIS A 6 28.44 -36.64 2.51
N HIS A 7 29.56 -35.96 2.78
CA HIS A 7 30.14 -34.97 1.88
C HIS A 7 30.74 -35.62 0.63
N ILE A 8 31.46 -36.74 0.76
CA ILE A 8 32.14 -37.43 -0.34
C ILE A 8 31.14 -37.96 -1.38
N THR A 9 30.04 -38.59 -0.96
CA THR A 9 29.05 -39.17 -1.87
C THR A 9 28.24 -38.12 -2.62
N MET A 10 28.13 -36.88 -2.12
CA MET A 10 27.45 -35.79 -2.82
C MET A 10 28.22 -35.28 -4.06
N TYR A 11 29.55 -35.47 -4.11
CA TYR A 11 30.41 -34.99 -5.20
C TYR A 11 30.77 -36.07 -6.23
N LEU A 12 30.49 -37.34 -5.95
CA LEU A 12 30.76 -38.46 -6.84
C LEU A 12 29.52 -38.78 -7.65
N ASN A 13 29.45 -38.26 -8.88
CA ASN A 13 28.43 -38.67 -9.85
C ASN A 13 28.93 -39.94 -10.56
N PRO A 14 28.38 -41.14 -10.32
CA PRO A 14 28.93 -42.37 -10.88
C PRO A 14 28.58 -42.48 -12.37
N LEU A 15 29.55 -42.91 -13.18
CA LEU A 15 29.25 -43.52 -14.48
C LEU A 15 28.50 -44.84 -14.27
N ALA A 16 27.67 -45.21 -15.26
CA ALA A 16 26.64 -46.24 -15.18
C ALA A 16 27.09 -47.70 -14.92
N ASN A 17 28.39 -48.01 -14.79
CA ASN A 17 28.91 -49.38 -14.84
C ASN A 17 29.64 -49.91 -13.58
N GLU A 18 29.92 -49.10 -12.55
CA GLU A 18 30.71 -49.49 -11.38
C GLU A 18 29.88 -49.57 -10.08
N GLY A 19 30.26 -50.47 -9.16
CA GLY A 19 29.68 -50.56 -7.82
C GLY A 19 30.41 -49.65 -6.83
N LEU A 20 29.69 -48.69 -6.23
CA LEU A 20 30.21 -47.82 -5.17
C LEU A 20 29.55 -48.22 -3.85
N TRP A 21 30.35 -48.51 -2.82
CA TRP A 21 29.88 -48.94 -1.52
C TRP A 21 30.71 -48.30 -0.39
N THR A 22 30.06 -47.48 0.43
CA THR A 22 30.65 -46.90 1.65
C THR A 22 30.18 -47.66 2.88
N VAL A 23 31.05 -47.74 3.88
CA VAL A 23 30.78 -48.36 5.17
C VAL A 23 31.14 -47.42 6.30
N ASP A 24 30.42 -47.53 7.41
CA ASP A 24 30.64 -46.76 8.64
C ASP A 24 31.83 -47.31 9.47
N ALA A 25 32.07 -46.69 10.62
CA ALA A 25 33.14 -47.07 11.56
C ALA A 25 33.01 -48.51 12.12
N HIS A 26 31.83 -49.14 11.96
CA HIS A 26 31.53 -50.51 12.37
C HIS A 26 31.49 -51.48 11.17
N ASP A 27 31.95 -51.04 10.00
CA ASP A 27 31.95 -51.79 8.74
C ASP A 27 30.53 -52.21 8.29
N ARG A 28 29.53 -51.40 8.66
CA ARG A 28 28.15 -51.53 8.16
C ARG A 28 27.96 -50.64 6.95
N THR A 29 27.17 -51.11 6.00
CA THR A 29 26.84 -50.36 4.78
C THR A 29 26.21 -49.02 5.14
N ASP A 30 26.92 -47.94 4.83
CA ASP A 30 26.42 -46.58 4.98
C ASP A 30 25.71 -46.14 3.70
N GLN A 31 26.31 -46.37 2.53
CA GLN A 31 25.66 -46.13 1.23
C GLN A 31 26.15 -47.14 0.19
N ILE A 32 25.29 -47.46 -0.77
CA ILE A 32 25.68 -48.23 -1.96
C ILE A 32 24.88 -47.72 -3.17
N ASN A 33 25.53 -47.60 -4.32
CA ASN A 33 24.83 -47.21 -5.55
C ASN A 33 24.01 -48.38 -6.13
N GLU A 34 23.01 -48.07 -6.98
CA GLU A 34 22.13 -49.08 -7.57
C GLU A 34 22.88 -50.17 -8.34
N ARG A 35 23.96 -49.80 -9.03
CA ARG A 35 24.77 -50.75 -9.79
C ARG A 35 25.49 -51.75 -8.88
N GLY A 36 26.10 -51.29 -7.79
CA GLY A 36 26.77 -52.15 -6.82
C GLY A 36 25.80 -53.11 -6.12
N ALA A 37 24.61 -52.63 -5.79
CA ALA A 37 23.55 -53.48 -5.25
C ALA A 37 23.07 -54.52 -6.28
N SER A 38 22.89 -54.10 -7.54
CA SER A 38 22.50 -54.99 -8.64
C SER A 38 23.53 -56.09 -8.94
N ILE A 39 24.84 -55.81 -8.83
CA ILE A 39 25.91 -56.81 -9.00
C ILE A 39 25.77 -57.95 -7.98
N LEU A 40 25.25 -57.67 -6.79
CA LEU A 40 25.03 -58.66 -5.73
C LEU A 40 23.59 -59.21 -5.69
N GLY A 41 22.72 -58.74 -6.60
CA GLY A 41 21.32 -59.16 -6.66
C GLY A 41 20.44 -58.58 -5.56
N HIS A 42 20.88 -57.49 -4.93
CA HIS A 42 20.20 -56.80 -3.85
C HIS A 42 19.71 -55.41 -4.29
N THR A 43 18.80 -54.81 -3.53
CA THR A 43 18.53 -53.38 -3.62
C THR A 43 19.42 -52.61 -2.64
N ALA A 44 19.67 -51.33 -2.91
CA ALA A 44 20.46 -50.51 -1.99
C ALA A 44 19.86 -50.51 -0.58
N GLU A 45 18.54 -50.31 -0.46
CA GLU A 45 17.79 -50.35 0.82
C GLU A 45 17.97 -51.66 1.60
N GLU A 46 18.02 -52.81 0.91
CA GLU A 46 18.24 -54.12 1.56
C GLU A 46 19.64 -54.26 2.17
N MET A 47 20.63 -53.50 1.67
CA MET A 47 22.01 -53.55 2.11
C MET A 47 22.33 -52.53 3.20
N MET A 48 21.62 -51.40 3.23
CA MET A 48 21.81 -50.32 4.21
C MET A 48 21.85 -50.83 5.66
N GLY A 49 22.84 -50.39 6.43
CA GLY A 49 23.05 -50.73 7.84
C GLY A 49 23.53 -52.17 8.12
N ARG A 50 23.65 -53.02 7.10
CA ARG A 50 24.13 -54.41 7.26
C ARG A 50 25.66 -54.49 7.19
N PRO A 51 26.29 -55.35 8.01
CA PRO A 51 27.74 -55.52 7.98
C PRO A 51 28.19 -56.14 6.65
N THR A 52 29.35 -55.73 6.13
CA THR A 52 29.89 -56.24 4.86
C THR A 52 30.06 -57.76 4.84
N THR A 53 30.30 -58.37 6.00
CA THR A 53 30.44 -59.82 6.16
C THR A 53 29.19 -60.61 5.82
N ASP A 54 28.00 -60.00 5.85
CA ASP A 54 26.74 -60.67 5.46
C ASP A 54 26.72 -61.09 3.98
N PHE A 55 27.52 -60.41 3.16
CA PHE A 55 27.61 -60.58 1.72
C PHE A 55 28.80 -61.45 1.30
N LEU A 56 29.48 -62.10 2.26
CA LEU A 56 30.56 -63.04 2.02
C LEU A 56 30.10 -64.49 2.21
N PHE A 57 30.89 -65.43 1.68
CA PHE A 57 30.79 -66.83 2.04
C PHE A 57 31.38 -67.06 3.44
N PRO A 58 30.82 -67.97 4.27
CA PRO A 58 31.29 -68.21 5.64
C PRO A 58 32.79 -68.49 5.74
N GLU A 59 33.37 -69.14 4.73
CA GLU A 59 34.79 -69.49 4.66
C GLU A 59 35.70 -68.28 4.45
N ASP A 60 35.19 -67.19 3.87
CA ASP A 60 35.96 -66.00 3.51
C ASP A 60 35.85 -64.88 4.56
N VAL A 61 35.03 -65.08 5.61
CA VAL A 61 34.79 -64.06 6.66
C VAL A 61 36.05 -63.76 7.48
N ASP A 62 36.82 -64.79 7.83
CA ASP A 62 38.04 -64.62 8.64
C ASP A 62 39.12 -63.79 7.90
N ASP A 63 39.21 -63.98 6.59
CA ASP A 63 40.11 -63.20 5.72
C ASP A 63 39.66 -61.73 5.63
N GLU A 64 38.35 -61.47 5.52
CA GLU A 64 37.81 -60.10 5.57
C GLU A 64 38.07 -59.43 6.92
N LEU A 65 37.85 -60.13 8.04
CA LEU A 65 38.11 -59.57 9.36
C LEU A 65 39.59 -59.23 9.57
N ASN A 66 40.51 -59.99 8.97
CA ASN A 66 41.94 -59.66 8.99
C ASN A 66 42.28 -58.49 8.08
N TRP A 67 41.66 -58.39 6.90
CA TRP A 67 41.80 -57.24 6.02
C TRP A 67 41.27 -55.94 6.64
N LEU A 68 40.11 -55.99 7.29
CA LEU A 68 39.52 -54.85 8.02
C LEU A 68 40.45 -54.33 9.13
N LYS A 69 41.22 -55.20 9.80
CA LYS A 69 42.23 -54.77 10.78
C LYS A 69 43.37 -53.97 10.16
N GLU A 70 43.81 -54.32 8.95
CA GLU A 70 44.82 -53.55 8.23
C GLU A 70 44.24 -52.25 7.65
N LEU A 71 42.98 -52.30 7.20
CA LEU A 71 42.25 -51.14 6.71
C LEU A 71 42.11 -50.05 7.79
N ARG A 72 41.76 -50.44 9.02
CA ARG A 72 41.70 -49.55 10.19
C ARG A 72 43.06 -48.95 10.58
N LYS A 73 44.17 -49.53 10.14
CA LYS A 73 45.53 -48.98 10.28
C LYS A 73 45.93 -48.07 9.11
N GLY A 74 44.98 -47.74 8.24
CA GLY A 74 45.21 -46.85 7.08
C GLY A 74 45.70 -47.57 5.83
N ARG A 75 45.76 -48.90 5.84
CA ARG A 75 46.26 -49.68 4.70
C ARG A 75 45.09 -50.12 3.84
N GLY A 76 44.63 -49.20 3.01
CA GLY A 76 43.72 -49.48 1.90
C GLY A 76 44.44 -50.14 0.73
N GLY A 77 43.69 -50.55 -0.28
CA GLY A 77 44.28 -51.16 -1.46
C GLY A 77 43.27 -51.79 -2.39
N ILE A 78 43.79 -52.27 -3.51
CA ILE A 78 43.04 -53.05 -4.49
C ILE A 78 43.16 -54.52 -4.11
N CYS A 79 42.02 -55.19 -4.02
CA CYS A 79 41.96 -56.62 -3.78
C CYS A 79 40.85 -57.27 -4.60
N GLU A 80 41.13 -58.48 -5.06
CA GLU A 80 40.15 -59.33 -5.72
C GLU A 80 39.58 -60.31 -4.69
N ARG A 81 38.26 -60.47 -4.68
CA ARG A 81 37.57 -61.38 -3.75
C ARG A 81 36.23 -61.81 -4.33
N ARG A 82 35.75 -62.97 -3.91
CA ARG A 82 34.37 -63.37 -4.22
C ARG A 82 33.41 -62.84 -3.15
N LEU A 83 32.30 -62.28 -3.60
CA LEU A 83 31.13 -61.97 -2.81
C LEU A 83 30.04 -62.98 -3.14
N ARG A 84 29.06 -63.10 -2.25
CA ARG A 84 27.90 -63.97 -2.41
C ARG A 84 26.73 -63.17 -2.96
N HIS A 85 26.26 -63.55 -4.14
CA HIS A 85 25.04 -63.00 -4.73
C HIS A 85 23.79 -63.53 -4.00
N ARG A 86 22.66 -62.81 -4.07
CA ARG A 86 21.40 -63.17 -3.41
C ARG A 86 20.88 -64.59 -3.73
N ASN A 87 21.15 -65.09 -4.93
CA ASN A 87 20.76 -66.45 -5.37
C ASN A 87 21.75 -67.55 -4.93
N GLY A 88 22.82 -67.20 -4.22
CA GLY A 88 23.86 -68.12 -3.74
C GLY A 88 25.04 -68.35 -4.70
N SER A 89 25.07 -67.72 -5.88
CA SER A 89 26.21 -67.82 -6.80
C SER A 89 27.39 -66.96 -6.35
N GLU A 90 28.59 -67.32 -6.83
CA GLU A 90 29.80 -66.52 -6.63
C GLU A 90 29.79 -65.32 -7.58
N VAL A 91 30.11 -64.14 -7.05
CA VAL A 91 30.41 -62.94 -7.82
C VAL A 91 31.82 -62.52 -7.48
N TRP A 92 32.73 -62.65 -8.43
CA TRP A 92 34.09 -62.18 -8.23
C TRP A 92 34.14 -60.68 -8.44
N ILE A 93 34.70 -59.96 -7.48
CA ILE A 93 34.89 -58.52 -7.59
C ILE A 93 36.36 -58.15 -7.48
N SER A 94 36.75 -57.12 -8.22
CA SER A 94 37.97 -56.36 -7.94
C SER A 94 37.56 -55.07 -7.27
N SER A 95 38.00 -54.86 -6.02
CA SER A 95 37.63 -53.70 -5.22
C SER A 95 38.84 -52.87 -4.83
N SER A 96 38.78 -51.58 -5.10
CA SER A 96 39.64 -50.56 -4.50
C SER A 96 38.98 -50.02 -3.24
N THR A 97 39.62 -50.22 -2.09
CA THR A 97 39.11 -49.76 -0.78
C THR A 97 40.01 -48.67 -0.21
N VAL A 98 39.41 -47.54 0.16
CA VAL A 98 40.06 -46.40 0.83
C VAL A 98 39.47 -46.23 2.24
N PRO A 99 40.29 -46.27 3.31
CA PRO A 99 39.82 -45.98 4.66
C PRO A 99 39.62 -44.48 4.87
N ILE A 100 38.55 -44.13 5.58
CA ILE A 100 38.14 -42.77 5.94
C ILE A 100 38.38 -42.60 7.45
N PHE A 101 38.99 -41.48 7.83
CA PHE A 101 39.27 -41.14 9.23
C PHE A 101 38.61 -39.79 9.58
N ASP A 102 38.19 -39.63 10.83
CA ASP A 102 37.67 -38.35 11.33
C ASP A 102 38.80 -37.35 11.64
N ASP A 103 38.41 -36.12 12.03
CA ASP A 103 39.35 -35.05 12.41
C ASP A 103 40.26 -35.43 13.59
N ALA A 104 39.84 -36.39 14.42
CA ALA A 104 40.61 -36.93 15.54
C ALA A 104 41.56 -38.07 15.12
N GLY A 105 41.56 -38.47 13.85
CA GLY A 105 42.38 -39.56 13.30
C GLY A 105 41.85 -40.96 13.62
N GLN A 106 40.60 -41.09 14.07
CA GLN A 106 39.95 -42.38 14.31
C GLN A 106 39.29 -42.88 13.04
N TYR A 107 39.23 -44.20 12.86
CA TYR A 107 38.59 -44.82 11.70
C TYR A 107 37.09 -44.50 11.71
N ALA A 108 36.65 -43.72 10.71
CA ALA A 108 35.26 -43.28 10.55
C ALA A 108 34.49 -44.20 9.58
N GLY A 109 35.20 -44.96 8.75
CA GLY A 109 34.60 -45.87 7.77
C GLY A 109 35.52 -46.17 6.60
N ALA A 110 34.97 -46.72 5.52
CA ALA A 110 35.73 -46.93 4.29
C ALA A 110 34.86 -46.81 3.04
N MET A 111 35.47 -46.36 1.95
CA MET A 111 34.84 -46.29 0.64
C MET A 111 35.42 -47.36 -0.26
N ARG A 112 34.55 -48.13 -0.92
CA ARG A 112 34.88 -49.21 -1.85
C ARG A 112 34.31 -48.88 -3.22
N ILE A 113 35.16 -48.91 -4.24
CA ILE A 113 34.73 -48.98 -5.64
C ILE A 113 35.05 -50.38 -6.10
N PHE A 114 34.10 -51.08 -6.71
CA PHE A 114 34.30 -52.44 -7.19
C PHE A 114 33.64 -52.71 -8.54
N LEU A 115 34.30 -53.58 -9.31
CA LEU A 115 33.84 -54.13 -10.57
C LEU A 115 33.53 -55.61 -10.41
N ASP A 116 32.50 -56.08 -11.12
CA ASP A 116 32.24 -57.50 -11.32
C ASP A 116 33.21 -58.04 -12.37
N ILE A 117 34.01 -59.04 -11.99
CA ILE A 117 34.99 -59.74 -12.81
C ILE A 117 34.68 -61.24 -12.90
N THR A 118 33.42 -61.63 -12.66
CA THR A 118 32.99 -63.03 -12.65
C THR A 118 33.24 -63.71 -14.00
N ASP A 119 32.96 -63.02 -15.11
CA ASP A 119 33.19 -63.52 -16.47
C ASP A 119 34.69 -63.66 -16.80
N GLU A 120 35.55 -62.86 -16.15
CA GLU A 120 37.01 -62.84 -16.35
C GLU A 120 37.73 -63.98 -15.60
N ARG A 121 37.02 -64.66 -14.68
CA ARG A 121 37.54 -65.74 -13.82
C ARG A 121 37.09 -67.16 -14.23
N GLY A 122 36.52 -67.32 -15.42
CA GLY A 122 36.14 -68.64 -15.98
C GLY A 122 37.32 -69.63 -16.04
N PRO A 123 37.07 -70.95 -16.12
CA PRO A 123 38.13 -71.96 -16.07
C PRO A 123 39.04 -71.85 -17.30
N GLY A 124 40.17 -71.15 -17.16
CA GLY A 124 41.18 -71.06 -18.21
C GLY A 124 42.12 -69.84 -18.21
N VAL A 125 41.93 -68.81 -17.38
CA VAL A 125 42.78 -67.61 -17.48
C VAL A 125 43.20 -67.04 -16.12
N GLY A 126 44.47 -66.68 -16.02
CA GLY A 126 45.14 -66.33 -14.78
C GLY A 126 46.61 -66.03 -15.05
N THR A 127 46.89 -64.96 -15.80
CA THR A 127 48.25 -64.43 -15.93
C THR A 127 48.35 -63.00 -15.38
N LYS A 128 49.56 -62.58 -15.00
CA LYS A 128 49.92 -61.20 -14.58
C LYS A 128 49.40 -60.10 -15.53
N ARG A 129 49.09 -60.46 -16.79
CA ARG A 129 48.66 -59.56 -17.86
C ARG A 129 47.22 -59.07 -17.66
N GLU A 130 46.31 -59.95 -17.26
CA GLU A 130 44.88 -59.62 -17.09
C GLU A 130 44.64 -58.73 -15.86
N ARG A 131 45.42 -58.92 -14.79
CA ARG A 131 45.42 -58.03 -13.62
C ARG A 131 45.93 -56.62 -13.92
N ALA A 132 46.88 -56.50 -14.84
CA ALA A 132 47.37 -55.21 -15.32
C ALA A 132 46.32 -54.53 -16.22
N ASP A 133 45.64 -55.29 -17.06
CA ASP A 133 44.57 -54.80 -17.95
C ASP A 133 43.35 -54.32 -17.14
N LEU A 134 43.00 -55.01 -16.04
CA LEU A 134 41.92 -54.63 -15.14
C LEU A 134 42.25 -53.37 -14.31
N PHE A 135 43.47 -53.26 -13.76
CA PHE A 135 43.94 -52.03 -13.12
C PHE A 135 43.93 -50.85 -14.10
N SER A 136 44.45 -51.06 -15.32
CA SER A 136 44.44 -50.08 -16.38
C SER A 136 43.02 -49.62 -16.73
N THR A 137 42.06 -50.55 -16.73
CA THR A 137 40.65 -50.25 -17.00
C THR A 137 40.04 -49.41 -15.87
N MET A 138 40.13 -49.84 -14.61
CA MET A 138 39.61 -49.08 -13.45
C MET A 138 40.23 -47.70 -13.30
N PHE A 139 41.54 -47.60 -13.49
CA PHE A 139 42.25 -46.33 -13.41
C PHE A 139 41.81 -45.40 -14.54
N SER A 140 41.69 -45.93 -15.77
CA SER A 140 41.32 -45.13 -16.95
C SER A 140 39.83 -44.76 -17.02
N SER A 141 38.93 -45.61 -16.52
CA SER A 141 37.46 -45.38 -16.55
C SER A 141 36.98 -44.42 -15.46
N ASN A 142 37.77 -44.19 -14.42
CA ASN A 142 37.34 -43.37 -13.29
C ASN A 142 37.05 -41.91 -13.73
N PRO A 143 35.84 -41.39 -13.44
CA PRO A 143 35.44 -40.04 -13.83
C PRO A 143 36.19 -38.94 -13.05
N SER A 144 36.71 -39.26 -11.86
CA SER A 144 37.54 -38.34 -11.08
C SER A 144 38.97 -38.29 -11.62
N ALA A 145 39.63 -37.14 -11.49
CA ALA A 145 41.01 -37.01 -11.92
C ALA A 145 41.92 -37.79 -10.97
N MET A 146 42.58 -38.85 -11.48
CA MET A 146 43.45 -39.71 -10.69
C MET A 146 44.90 -39.64 -11.15
N SER A 147 45.81 -39.68 -10.20
CA SER A 147 47.25 -39.75 -10.45
C SER A 147 47.94 -40.71 -9.49
N ILE A 148 48.97 -41.39 -9.99
CA ILE A 148 49.87 -42.22 -9.22
C ILE A 148 51.21 -41.50 -9.20
N VAL A 149 51.70 -41.21 -8.02
CA VAL A 149 52.96 -40.51 -7.80
C VAL A 149 53.92 -41.45 -7.08
N ARG A 150 55.16 -41.54 -7.53
CA ARG A 150 56.18 -42.29 -6.79
C ARG A 150 56.54 -41.55 -5.51
N ALA A 151 56.49 -42.23 -4.37
CA ALA A 151 56.68 -41.57 -3.08
C ALA A 151 58.13 -41.08 -2.83
N SER A 152 59.12 -41.65 -3.52
CA SER A 152 60.54 -41.33 -3.31
C SER A 152 60.98 -40.01 -3.95
N ASP A 153 60.42 -39.65 -5.11
CA ASP A 153 60.85 -38.50 -5.91
C ASP A 153 59.68 -37.61 -6.39
N SER A 154 58.46 -37.91 -5.95
CA SER A 154 57.23 -37.17 -6.29
C SER A 154 56.96 -37.06 -7.80
N ARG A 155 57.46 -38.01 -8.61
CA ARG A 155 57.20 -38.05 -10.05
C ARG A 155 55.92 -38.81 -10.36
N LEU A 156 55.14 -38.30 -11.31
CA LEU A 156 53.92 -38.93 -11.81
C LEU A 156 54.30 -40.21 -12.56
N VAL A 157 53.89 -41.35 -12.01
CA VAL A 157 54.08 -42.68 -12.60
C VAL A 157 52.97 -42.96 -13.60
N ASP A 158 51.74 -42.59 -13.28
CA ASP A 158 50.60 -42.67 -14.20
C ASP A 158 49.52 -41.63 -13.86
N VAL A 159 48.69 -41.29 -14.83
CA VAL A 159 47.51 -40.42 -14.69
C VAL A 159 46.38 -40.95 -15.55
N ASN A 160 45.13 -40.79 -15.11
CA ASN A 160 43.99 -41.24 -15.90
C ASN A 160 43.52 -40.19 -16.92
N GLU A 161 42.61 -40.59 -17.82
CA GLU A 161 42.08 -39.70 -18.86
C GLU A 161 41.35 -38.49 -18.28
N SER A 162 40.66 -38.65 -17.15
CA SER A 162 39.97 -37.56 -16.44
C SER A 162 40.95 -36.53 -15.90
N TRP A 163 42.12 -36.94 -15.41
CA TRP A 163 43.20 -36.05 -14.99
C TRP A 163 43.77 -35.26 -16.17
N LEU A 164 44.04 -35.93 -17.29
CA LEU A 164 44.55 -35.29 -18.51
C LEU A 164 43.57 -34.23 -19.04
N ARG A 165 42.27 -34.56 -19.07
CA ARG A 165 41.21 -33.62 -19.45
C ARG A 165 41.08 -32.45 -18.48
N LEU A 166 41.10 -32.71 -17.17
CA LEU A 166 40.92 -31.67 -16.14
C LEU A 166 42.04 -30.62 -16.21
N PHE A 167 43.29 -31.07 -16.30
CA PHE A 167 44.46 -30.18 -16.28
C PHE A 167 44.96 -29.77 -17.68
N GLU A 168 44.38 -30.32 -18.75
CA GLU A 168 44.67 -29.98 -20.16
C GLU A 168 46.12 -30.29 -20.59
N PHE A 169 46.65 -31.42 -20.13
CA PHE A 169 47.98 -31.93 -20.54
C PHE A 169 47.87 -33.21 -21.36
N GLY A 170 48.86 -33.46 -22.23
CA GLY A 170 49.04 -34.76 -22.88
C GLY A 170 49.80 -35.74 -21.99
N ARG A 171 49.47 -37.04 -22.06
CA ARG A 171 50.09 -38.07 -21.19
C ARG A 171 51.62 -38.06 -21.25
N GLU A 172 52.20 -38.00 -22.46
CA GLU A 172 53.66 -38.02 -22.65
C GLU A 172 54.38 -36.81 -22.03
N GLU A 173 53.67 -35.70 -21.82
CA GLU A 173 54.23 -34.49 -21.21
C GLU A 173 54.25 -34.55 -19.68
N VAL A 174 53.46 -35.46 -19.11
CA VAL A 174 53.13 -35.53 -17.68
C VAL A 174 53.91 -36.66 -17.00
N ILE A 175 53.94 -37.85 -17.63
CA ILE A 175 54.58 -39.02 -17.04
C ILE A 175 56.07 -38.76 -16.81
N GLY A 176 56.52 -39.10 -15.60
CA GLY A 176 57.87 -38.89 -15.14
C GLY A 176 58.16 -37.46 -14.65
N ARG A 177 57.27 -36.48 -14.79
CA ARG A 177 57.44 -35.13 -14.22
C ARG A 177 56.81 -35.03 -12.83
N SER A 178 57.26 -34.07 -12.02
CA SER A 178 56.56 -33.76 -10.78
C SER A 178 55.40 -32.79 -11.05
N VAL A 179 54.36 -32.80 -10.21
CA VAL A 179 53.26 -31.81 -10.29
C VAL A 179 53.75 -30.37 -10.14
N ARG A 180 54.91 -30.17 -9.49
CA ARG A 180 55.60 -28.89 -9.39
C ARG A 180 56.21 -28.45 -10.73
N ASP A 181 56.85 -29.37 -11.47
CA ASP A 181 57.40 -29.07 -12.80
C ASP A 181 56.30 -28.70 -13.81
N LEU A 182 55.07 -29.16 -13.56
CA LEU A 182 53.90 -28.88 -14.38
C LEU A 182 53.17 -27.58 -14.00
N ASN A 183 53.60 -26.91 -12.94
CA ASN A 183 53.04 -25.65 -12.43
C ASN A 183 51.51 -25.71 -12.21
N ILE A 184 51.02 -26.83 -11.69
CA ILE A 184 49.58 -27.07 -11.50
C ILE A 184 49.03 -26.37 -10.24
N TYR A 185 49.85 -26.21 -9.21
CA TYR A 185 49.42 -25.66 -7.91
C TYR A 185 50.13 -24.34 -7.63
N ASP A 186 49.42 -23.38 -7.03
CA ASP A 186 49.98 -22.07 -6.66
C ASP A 186 51.12 -22.21 -5.64
N GLU A 187 52.21 -21.49 -5.90
CA GLU A 187 53.57 -21.73 -5.37
C GLU A 187 53.66 -21.79 -3.83
N ASP A 188 52.72 -21.16 -3.11
CA ASP A 188 52.76 -21.01 -1.64
C ASP A 188 52.23 -22.25 -0.87
N ARG A 189 51.71 -23.27 -1.56
CA ARG A 189 51.22 -24.52 -0.92
C ARG A 189 51.83 -25.80 -1.50
N SER A 190 52.85 -25.67 -2.35
CA SER A 190 53.59 -26.82 -2.92
C SER A 190 54.27 -27.71 -1.86
N GLU A 191 54.45 -27.21 -0.63
CA GLU A 191 54.91 -28.02 0.52
C GLU A 191 53.81 -28.83 1.20
N ILE A 192 52.52 -28.55 0.98
CA ILE A 192 51.43 -29.18 1.76
C ILE A 192 50.97 -30.51 1.13
N GLY A 193 51.05 -30.68 -0.20
CA GLY A 193 50.58 -31.89 -0.90
C GLY A 193 51.45 -33.14 -0.77
N HIS A 194 52.71 -33.01 -0.34
CA HIS A 194 53.65 -34.15 -0.20
C HIS A 194 54.27 -34.31 1.19
N THR A 195 54.12 -33.34 2.10
CA THR A 195 54.78 -33.38 3.42
C THR A 195 54.03 -34.25 4.44
N ILE A 196 52.73 -34.53 4.25
CA ILE A 196 51.92 -35.30 5.23
C ILE A 196 52.00 -36.82 5.02
N VAL A 197 52.92 -37.33 4.18
CA VAL A 197 53.24 -38.78 4.16
C VAL A 197 54.68 -39.07 4.61
N ARG A 198 55.42 -38.07 5.10
CA ARG A 198 56.81 -38.30 5.59
C ARG A 198 56.89 -38.94 6.98
N ARG A 199 55.82 -39.00 7.78
CA ARG A 199 55.88 -39.59 9.13
C ARG A 199 55.44 -41.06 9.12
N PRO A 200 56.30 -42.02 9.53
CA PRO A 200 55.88 -43.39 9.78
C PRO A 200 54.93 -43.39 10.99
N GLY A 201 53.65 -43.74 10.79
CA GLY A 201 52.69 -43.93 11.88
C GLY A 201 51.34 -43.21 11.75
N GLU A 202 51.21 -42.21 10.86
CA GLU A 202 49.96 -41.48 10.61
C GLU A 202 49.45 -41.81 9.19
N GLY A 203 48.98 -43.05 9.01
CA GLY A 203 48.39 -43.50 7.75
C GLY A 203 46.89 -43.21 7.73
N GLY A 204 46.49 -42.08 7.16
CA GLY A 204 45.08 -41.80 6.88
C GLY A 204 44.94 -40.90 5.67
N ALA A 205 44.06 -41.28 4.74
CA ALA A 205 43.68 -40.41 3.64
C ALA A 205 42.94 -39.19 4.22
N ARG A 206 43.44 -37.97 3.94
CA ARG A 206 42.79 -36.72 4.36
C ARG A 206 42.29 -35.97 3.14
N GLU A 207 41.06 -35.49 3.24
CA GLU A 207 40.48 -34.54 2.29
C GLU A 207 41.14 -33.19 2.44
N GLN A 208 41.44 -32.55 1.31
CA GLN A 208 42.01 -31.22 1.30
C GLN A 208 41.52 -30.41 0.10
N GLU A 209 41.05 -29.19 0.38
CA GLU A 209 40.80 -28.19 -0.66
C GLU A 209 42.13 -27.57 -1.13
N VAL A 210 42.39 -27.66 -2.43
CA VAL A 210 43.61 -27.20 -3.09
C VAL A 210 43.25 -26.32 -4.28
N LEU A 211 43.89 -25.15 -4.36
CA LEU A 211 43.80 -24.28 -5.53
C LEU A 211 44.81 -24.75 -6.58
N ALA A 212 44.33 -24.92 -7.80
CA ALA A 212 45.12 -25.38 -8.93
C ALA A 212 44.79 -24.59 -10.18
N HIS A 213 45.59 -24.75 -11.22
CA HIS A 213 45.39 -24.14 -12.52
C HIS A 213 45.56 -25.18 -13.62
N THR A 214 44.76 -25.08 -14.69
CA THR A 214 45.01 -25.88 -15.90
C THR A 214 46.30 -25.43 -16.58
N ARG A 215 46.79 -26.21 -17.56
CA ARG A 215 47.93 -25.80 -18.41
C ARG A 215 47.77 -24.40 -19.01
N ARG A 216 46.54 -24.00 -19.34
CA ARG A 216 46.22 -22.69 -19.93
C ARG A 216 45.98 -21.59 -18.88
N GLY A 217 46.15 -21.88 -17.59
CA GLY A 217 46.01 -20.93 -16.49
C GLY A 217 44.57 -20.73 -16.02
N ARG A 218 43.62 -21.62 -16.36
CA ARG A 218 42.26 -21.55 -15.80
C ARG A 218 42.28 -21.97 -14.33
N PRO A 219 41.79 -21.14 -13.39
CA PRO A 219 41.76 -21.49 -11.97
C PRO A 219 40.75 -22.61 -11.70
N LEU A 220 41.15 -23.51 -10.80
CA LEU A 220 40.39 -24.65 -10.31
C LEU A 220 40.46 -24.69 -8.78
N THR A 221 39.34 -24.97 -8.15
CA THR A 221 39.28 -25.36 -6.74
C THR A 221 39.02 -26.86 -6.68
N LEU A 222 40.00 -27.62 -6.19
CA LEU A 222 39.96 -29.08 -6.19
C LEU A 222 39.81 -29.61 -4.75
N MET A 223 38.97 -30.62 -4.58
CA MET A 223 39.00 -31.48 -3.40
C MET A 223 39.91 -32.68 -3.71
N VAL A 224 40.99 -32.85 -2.94
CA VAL A 224 42.01 -33.89 -3.18
C VAL A 224 42.07 -34.87 -2.02
N VAL A 225 42.14 -36.16 -2.33
CA VAL A 225 42.36 -37.26 -1.37
C VAL A 225 43.60 -38.04 -1.79
N ASN A 226 44.52 -38.30 -0.85
CA ASN A 226 45.78 -38.99 -1.09
C ASN A 226 45.87 -40.29 -0.28
N VAL A 227 46.23 -41.40 -0.93
CA VAL A 227 46.39 -42.73 -0.31
C VAL A 227 47.78 -43.29 -0.63
N ARG A 228 48.50 -43.82 0.36
CA ARG A 228 49.76 -44.52 0.10
C ARG A 228 49.48 -45.97 -0.27
N VAL A 229 50.06 -46.43 -1.39
CA VAL A 229 49.95 -47.81 -1.88
C VAL A 229 51.35 -48.36 -2.17
N THR A 230 51.61 -49.61 -1.77
CA THR A 230 52.89 -50.29 -2.05
C THR A 230 52.66 -51.29 -3.18
N VAL A 231 53.42 -51.16 -4.28
CA VAL A 231 53.33 -52.04 -5.46
C VAL A 231 54.72 -52.59 -5.74
N ASP A 232 54.85 -53.93 -5.80
CA ASP A 232 56.13 -54.64 -6.03
C ASP A 232 57.28 -54.19 -5.12
N GLY A 233 56.96 -53.82 -3.86
CA GLY A 233 57.94 -53.38 -2.86
C GLY A 233 58.33 -51.90 -2.92
N ALA A 234 57.73 -51.11 -3.83
CA ALA A 234 57.94 -49.67 -3.94
C ALA A 234 56.69 -48.87 -3.51
N ASP A 235 56.91 -47.82 -2.71
CA ASP A 235 55.84 -46.94 -2.23
C ASP A 235 55.42 -45.91 -3.29
N HIS A 236 54.12 -45.83 -3.51
CA HIS A 236 53.44 -44.89 -4.39
C HIS A 236 52.33 -44.17 -3.62
N ILE A 237 51.88 -43.03 -4.16
CA ILE A 237 50.75 -42.24 -3.67
C ILE A 237 49.72 -42.24 -4.78
N LEU A 238 48.53 -42.74 -4.50
CA LEU A 238 47.36 -42.59 -5.35
C LEU A 238 46.57 -41.37 -4.89
N SER A 239 46.41 -40.40 -5.79
CA SER A 239 45.69 -39.15 -5.54
C SER A 239 44.45 -39.08 -6.42
N THR A 240 43.31 -38.75 -5.82
CA THR A 240 42.04 -38.47 -6.51
C THR A 240 41.66 -37.01 -6.30
N ALA A 241 41.29 -36.31 -7.37
CA ALA A 241 40.88 -34.91 -7.34
C ALA A 241 39.50 -34.73 -8.00
N VAL A 242 38.64 -33.94 -7.34
CA VAL A 242 37.31 -33.54 -7.84
C VAL A 242 37.25 -32.01 -7.96
N ASP A 243 36.78 -31.51 -9.10
CA ASP A 243 36.57 -30.07 -9.33
C ASP A 243 35.29 -29.59 -8.61
N ILE A 244 35.46 -28.65 -7.67
CA ILE A 244 34.37 -28.04 -6.91
C ILE A 244 34.21 -26.54 -7.22
N THR A 245 34.85 -26.05 -8.29
CA THR A 245 34.93 -24.61 -8.63
C THR A 245 33.54 -24.00 -8.82
N GLU A 246 32.71 -24.58 -9.69
CA GLU A 246 31.36 -24.05 -9.94
C GLU A 246 30.47 -24.09 -8.69
N ASN A 247 30.61 -25.13 -7.87
CA ASN A 247 29.80 -25.26 -6.66
C ASN A 247 30.20 -24.22 -5.60
N LYS A 248 31.51 -24.00 -5.40
CA LYS A 248 32.02 -22.94 -4.50
C LYS A 248 31.61 -21.55 -4.99
N ALA A 249 31.75 -21.28 -6.29
CA ALA A 249 31.34 -20.01 -6.88
C ALA A 249 29.83 -19.77 -6.72
N ARG A 250 29.00 -20.82 -6.89
CA ARG A 250 27.54 -20.73 -6.70
C ARG A 250 27.16 -20.48 -5.24
N GLU A 251 27.81 -21.15 -4.29
CA GLU A 251 27.58 -20.96 -2.86
C GLU A 251 27.96 -19.54 -2.41
N GLU A 252 29.12 -19.06 -2.86
CA GLU A 252 29.61 -17.71 -2.55
C GLU A 252 28.71 -16.63 -3.18
N ASN A 253 28.31 -16.82 -4.44
CA ASN A 253 27.36 -15.94 -5.10
C ASN A 253 26.01 -15.91 -4.37
N PHE A 254 25.48 -17.06 -3.95
CA PHE A 254 24.23 -17.11 -3.17
C PHE A 254 24.35 -16.38 -1.82
N ARG A 255 25.49 -16.56 -1.12
CA ARG A 255 25.77 -15.84 0.12
C ARG A 255 25.81 -14.32 -0.09
N HIS A 256 26.43 -13.87 -1.19
CA HIS A 256 26.43 -12.45 -1.57
C HIS A 256 25.04 -11.92 -1.92
N LEU A 257 24.24 -12.69 -2.66
CA LEU A 257 22.86 -12.30 -3.01
C LEU A 257 21.99 -12.09 -1.76
N ILE A 258 22.08 -12.97 -0.76
CA ILE A 258 21.35 -12.79 0.51
C ILE A 258 21.90 -11.59 1.27
N LYS A 259 23.22 -11.50 1.42
CA LYS A 259 23.88 -10.45 2.21
C LYS A 259 23.53 -9.05 1.70
N TYR A 260 23.60 -8.84 0.39
CA TYR A 260 23.40 -7.55 -0.28
C TYR A 260 21.99 -7.37 -0.85
N ALA A 261 21.03 -8.24 -0.52
CA ALA A 261 19.65 -8.04 -0.92
C ALA A 261 19.12 -6.71 -0.33
N PRO A 262 18.43 -5.87 -1.12
CA PRO A 262 17.95 -4.55 -0.66
C PRO A 262 16.74 -4.63 0.30
N THR A 263 16.33 -5.84 0.69
CA THR A 263 15.19 -6.11 1.57
C THR A 263 15.70 -6.88 2.76
N ALA A 264 15.13 -6.63 3.95
CA ALA A 264 15.52 -7.36 5.15
C ALA A 264 15.20 -8.85 5.01
N ILE A 265 16.21 -9.70 5.12
CA ILE A 265 16.09 -11.15 5.09
C ILE A 265 16.74 -11.69 6.36
N PHE A 266 16.00 -12.52 7.09
CA PHE A 266 16.49 -13.15 8.29
C PHE A 266 15.86 -14.52 8.54
N GLU A 267 16.55 -15.34 9.32
CA GLU A 267 16.05 -16.62 9.80
C GLU A 267 15.78 -16.54 11.30
N ILE A 268 14.69 -17.15 11.72
CA ILE A 268 14.29 -17.24 13.12
C ILE A 268 14.11 -18.71 13.53
N ASP A 269 14.69 -19.08 14.68
CA ASP A 269 14.43 -20.37 15.35
C ASP A 269 13.35 -20.16 16.42
N PHE A 270 12.18 -20.77 16.24
CA PHE A 270 11.04 -20.61 17.14
C PHE A 270 11.16 -21.40 18.44
N ARG A 271 12.11 -22.35 18.56
CA ARG A 271 12.31 -23.14 19.80
C ARG A 271 12.91 -22.30 20.92
N GLY A 272 13.61 -21.23 20.57
CA GLY A 272 14.15 -20.24 21.50
C GLY A 272 14.21 -18.88 20.81
N PRO A 273 13.05 -18.28 20.48
CA PRO A 273 12.82 -17.25 19.47
C PRO A 273 14.01 -16.31 19.31
N ARG A 274 14.92 -16.67 18.41
CA ARG A 274 16.18 -15.96 18.18
C ARG A 274 16.48 -15.87 16.70
N LEU A 275 17.10 -14.78 16.30
CA LEU A 275 17.61 -14.64 14.94
C LEU A 275 18.84 -15.53 14.78
N THR A 276 18.81 -16.42 13.79
CA THR A 276 19.95 -17.32 13.48
C THR A 276 20.79 -16.81 12.33
N SER A 277 20.21 -15.99 11.46
CA SER A 277 20.88 -15.37 10.32
C SER A 277 20.16 -14.08 9.97
N ILE A 278 20.90 -13.06 9.55
CA ILE A 278 20.35 -11.78 9.09
C ILE A 278 21.22 -11.24 7.95
N ASN A 279 20.64 -10.43 7.08
CA ASN A 279 21.38 -9.70 6.06
C ASN A 279 21.62 -8.22 6.43
N GLU A 280 22.33 -7.50 5.56
CA GLU A 280 22.72 -6.10 5.78
C GLU A 280 21.49 -5.18 5.82
N ALA A 281 20.51 -5.40 4.93
CA ALA A 281 19.27 -4.62 4.91
C ALA A 281 18.45 -4.72 6.19
N MET A 282 18.54 -5.82 6.96
CA MET A 282 17.91 -5.91 8.28
C MET A 282 18.58 -4.97 9.31
N SER A 283 19.90 -4.80 9.21
CA SER A 283 20.65 -3.86 10.04
C SER A 283 20.29 -2.42 9.67
N ASP A 284 20.20 -2.11 8.37
CA ASP A 284 19.79 -0.79 7.87
C ASP A 284 18.35 -0.44 8.27
N LEU A 285 17.43 -1.41 8.17
CA LEU A 285 16.02 -1.23 8.51
C LEU A 285 15.82 -0.92 10.00
N THR A 286 16.57 -1.58 10.88
CA THR A 286 16.37 -1.50 12.33
C THR A 286 17.34 -0.55 13.03
N GLY A 287 18.46 -0.21 12.41
CA GLY A 287 19.56 0.58 12.97
C GLY A 287 20.44 -0.18 13.97
N TYR A 288 20.18 -1.47 14.20
CA TYR A 288 21.01 -2.32 15.06
C TYR A 288 22.08 -3.03 14.24
N SER A 289 23.23 -3.27 14.85
CA SER A 289 24.29 -4.08 14.24
C SER A 289 23.90 -5.56 14.20
N GLN A 290 24.57 -6.33 13.32
CA GLN A 290 24.32 -7.76 13.21
C GLN A 290 24.55 -8.53 14.50
N GLU A 291 25.60 -8.20 15.26
CA GLU A 291 25.91 -8.85 16.54
C GLU A 291 24.83 -8.56 17.60
N GLU A 292 24.33 -7.32 17.63
CA GLU A 292 23.23 -6.93 18.52
C GLU A 292 21.96 -7.70 18.18
N LEU A 293 21.58 -7.74 16.89
CA LEU A 293 20.38 -8.41 16.39
C LEU A 293 20.39 -9.93 16.64
N LEU A 294 21.52 -10.60 16.42
CA LEU A 294 21.63 -12.04 16.69
C LEU A 294 21.57 -12.40 18.19
N SER A 295 21.81 -11.43 19.06
CA SER A 295 21.81 -11.61 20.51
C SER A 295 20.50 -11.21 21.20
N MET A 296 19.55 -10.63 20.47
CA MET A 296 18.29 -10.13 21.02
C MET A 296 17.09 -11.02 20.67
N ASP A 297 16.05 -10.96 21.51
CA ASP A 297 14.75 -11.58 21.22
C ASP A 297 14.07 -10.73 20.12
N PRO A 298 13.64 -11.31 18.98
CA PRO A 298 12.90 -10.60 17.94
C PRO A 298 11.66 -9.85 18.46
N ALA A 299 11.05 -10.33 19.55
CA ALA A 299 9.91 -9.68 20.19
C ALA A 299 10.27 -8.31 20.80
N ASP A 300 11.54 -8.07 21.12
CA ASP A 300 12.01 -6.80 21.67
C ASP A 300 12.03 -5.67 20.64
N LEU A 301 12.12 -6.00 19.35
CA LEU A 301 11.99 -5.05 18.25
C LEU A 301 10.54 -4.54 18.10
N LEU A 302 9.55 -5.31 18.57
CA LEU A 302 8.12 -5.02 18.39
C LEU A 302 7.57 -4.07 19.46
N VAL A 303 6.55 -3.27 19.07
CA VAL A 303 5.97 -2.22 19.90
C VAL A 303 4.55 -2.56 20.37
N GLY A 304 4.29 -2.34 21.67
CA GLY A 304 2.95 -2.47 22.25
C GLY A 304 2.34 -3.84 21.99
N SER A 305 1.05 -3.87 21.63
CA SER A 305 0.27 -5.09 21.37
C SER A 305 0.84 -6.03 20.31
N ASP A 306 1.75 -5.56 19.46
CA ASP A 306 2.34 -6.38 18.39
C ASP A 306 3.34 -7.39 18.96
N ARG A 307 3.92 -7.10 20.14
CA ARG A 307 4.78 -8.03 20.87
C ARG A 307 4.02 -9.26 21.34
N GLU A 308 2.85 -9.06 21.95
CA GLU A 308 2.00 -10.16 22.42
C GLU A 308 1.43 -10.95 21.25
N ARG A 309 1.02 -10.25 20.17
CA ARG A 309 0.53 -10.89 18.95
C ARG A 309 1.59 -11.81 18.33
N PHE A 310 2.82 -11.33 18.20
CA PHE A 310 3.93 -12.14 17.69
C PHE A 310 4.18 -13.40 18.52
N ARG A 311 4.14 -13.32 19.85
CA ARG A 311 4.27 -14.51 20.71
C ARG A 311 3.14 -15.51 20.50
N MET A 312 1.90 -15.03 20.38
CA MET A 312 0.75 -15.89 20.08
C MET A 312 0.89 -16.57 18.71
N ASP A 313 1.42 -15.87 17.72
CA ASP A 313 1.64 -16.40 16.37
C ASP A 313 2.74 -17.49 16.37
N ILE A 314 3.81 -17.30 17.15
CA ILE A 314 4.84 -18.33 17.38
C ILE A 314 4.25 -19.56 18.08
N GLU A 315 3.51 -19.38 19.18
CA GLU A 315 2.91 -20.47 19.93
C GLU A 315 1.95 -21.30 19.06
N ARG A 316 1.15 -20.61 18.21
CA ARG A 316 0.28 -21.27 17.23
C ARG A 316 1.09 -22.13 16.26
N GLY A 317 2.17 -21.60 15.68
CA GLY A 317 3.06 -22.35 14.79
C GLY A 317 3.66 -23.59 15.44
N LEU A 318 4.21 -23.44 16.66
CA LEU A 318 4.81 -24.55 17.43
C LEU A 318 3.78 -25.63 17.81
N SER A 319 2.51 -25.25 17.98
CA SER A 319 1.41 -26.19 18.24
C SER A 319 0.94 -26.97 17.00
N GLY A 320 1.52 -26.72 15.82
CA GLY A 320 1.13 -27.34 14.55
C GLY A 320 -0.06 -26.67 13.85
N LYS A 321 -0.50 -25.50 14.33
CA LYS A 321 -1.51 -24.69 13.64
C LYS A 321 -0.82 -23.78 12.62
N ARG A 322 -1.42 -23.66 11.44
CA ARG A 322 -0.87 -22.85 10.35
C ARG A 322 -0.96 -21.36 10.71
N THR A 323 0.18 -20.68 10.71
CA THR A 323 0.27 -19.22 10.82
C THR A 323 0.05 -18.57 9.46
N GLU A 324 -0.35 -17.31 9.44
CA GLU A 324 -0.50 -16.55 8.20
C GLU A 324 0.85 -16.42 7.47
N ALA A 325 0.82 -16.45 6.14
CA ALA A 325 2.03 -16.37 5.31
C ALA A 325 2.64 -14.96 5.28
N SER A 326 1.84 -13.94 5.63
CA SER A 326 2.25 -12.54 5.70
C SER A 326 1.58 -11.89 6.91
N VAL A 327 2.35 -11.14 7.68
CA VAL A 327 1.89 -10.41 8.87
C VAL A 327 2.51 -9.02 8.90
N GLU A 328 1.80 -8.04 9.44
CA GLU A 328 2.31 -6.69 9.65
C GLU A 328 2.52 -6.43 11.14
N TYR A 329 3.70 -5.94 11.50
CA TYR A 329 3.97 -5.49 12.87
C TYR A 329 4.64 -4.14 12.87
N ARG A 330 4.45 -3.40 13.96
CA ARG A 330 5.23 -2.18 14.22
C ARG A 330 6.50 -2.55 14.96
N ILE A 331 7.62 -2.18 14.36
CA ILE A 331 8.95 -2.32 14.97
C ILE A 331 9.50 -0.95 15.34
N ARG A 332 10.32 -0.91 16.39
CA ARG A 332 11.02 0.29 16.83
C ARG A 332 12.50 0.16 16.51
N THR A 333 13.00 1.10 15.72
CA THR A 333 14.43 1.20 15.38
C THR A 333 15.26 1.61 16.60
N LYS A 334 16.58 1.46 16.50
CA LYS A 334 17.54 1.85 17.55
C LYS A 334 17.44 3.33 17.92
N ASP A 335 17.15 4.19 16.95
CA ASP A 335 16.96 5.64 17.15
C ASP A 335 15.58 6.01 17.73
N GLY A 336 14.75 5.00 18.05
CA GLY A 336 13.43 5.19 18.67
C GLY A 336 12.30 5.49 17.70
N VAL A 337 12.56 5.47 16.38
CA VAL A 337 11.53 5.66 15.35
C VAL A 337 10.72 4.38 15.21
N THR A 338 9.39 4.49 15.22
CA THR A 338 8.50 3.36 14.94
C THR A 338 8.22 3.29 13.45
N ILE A 339 8.46 2.13 12.85
CA ILE A 339 8.13 1.82 11.46
C ILE A 339 7.16 0.62 11.41
N THR A 340 6.32 0.59 10.39
CA THR A 340 5.44 -0.54 10.11
C THR A 340 6.13 -1.43 9.09
N ALA A 341 6.44 -2.66 9.49
CA ALA A 341 7.10 -3.64 8.64
C ALA A 341 6.15 -4.80 8.30
N ALA A 342 6.05 -5.10 7.02
CA ALA A 342 5.33 -6.27 6.51
C ALA A 342 6.32 -7.43 6.38
N PHE A 343 6.02 -8.56 7.02
CA PHE A 343 6.85 -9.75 7.08
C PHE A 343 6.18 -10.90 6.35
N SER A 344 6.84 -11.43 5.33
CA SER A 344 6.47 -12.68 4.66
C SER A 344 7.34 -13.81 5.16
N LEU A 345 6.73 -14.90 5.62
CA LEU A 345 7.45 -16.00 6.27
C LEU A 345 7.30 -17.30 5.46
N LYS A 346 8.43 -17.98 5.24
CA LYS A 346 8.46 -19.38 4.78
C LYS A 346 8.94 -20.27 5.92
N SER A 347 8.00 -21.01 6.49
CA SER A 347 8.21 -21.86 7.66
C SER A 347 9.00 -23.12 7.36
N SER A 348 9.88 -23.51 8.28
CA SER A 348 10.51 -24.84 8.36
C SER A 348 9.81 -25.70 9.41
N TYR A 349 9.65 -26.99 9.11
CA TYR A 349 8.89 -27.94 9.93
C TYR A 349 9.72 -29.16 10.30
N GLU A 350 9.59 -29.62 11.56
CA GLU A 350 10.07 -30.92 12.04
C GLU A 350 8.90 -31.65 12.71
N ASN A 351 8.65 -32.90 12.31
CA ASN A 351 7.54 -33.73 12.84
C ASN A 351 6.16 -33.04 12.82
N GLY A 352 5.89 -32.24 11.77
CA GLY A 352 4.62 -31.50 11.62
C GLY A 352 4.49 -30.25 12.49
N LYS A 353 5.51 -29.90 13.28
CA LYS A 353 5.57 -28.65 14.07
C LYS A 353 6.49 -27.65 13.40
N GLN A 354 6.10 -26.39 13.39
CA GLN A 354 6.94 -25.31 12.87
C GLN A 354 8.09 -25.06 13.83
N VAL A 355 9.33 -25.19 13.38
CA VAL A 355 10.54 -25.02 14.21
C VAL A 355 11.34 -23.76 13.88
N GLY A 356 11.15 -23.20 12.69
CA GLY A 356 11.75 -21.94 12.29
C GLY A 356 11.06 -21.31 11.09
N ALA A 357 11.55 -20.17 10.64
CA ALA A 357 11.13 -19.55 9.38
C ALA A 357 12.25 -18.71 8.76
N LEU A 358 12.27 -18.70 7.42
CA LEU A 358 12.92 -17.65 6.65
C LEU A 358 11.93 -16.51 6.48
N VAL A 359 12.32 -15.29 6.85
CA VAL A 359 11.45 -14.12 6.87
C VAL A 359 12.03 -13.05 5.95
N VAL A 360 11.16 -12.48 5.13
CA VAL A 360 11.44 -11.32 4.28
C VAL A 360 10.61 -10.15 4.78
N GLY A 361 11.26 -9.04 5.15
CA GLY A 361 10.64 -7.87 5.75
C GLY A 361 10.77 -6.62 4.88
N HIS A 362 9.66 -5.89 4.69
CA HIS A 362 9.62 -4.62 3.96
C HIS A 362 9.04 -3.49 4.82
N ASP A 363 9.63 -2.30 4.76
CA ASP A 363 9.05 -1.09 5.36
C ASP A 363 7.86 -0.60 4.51
N VAL A 364 6.67 -0.58 5.12
CA VAL A 364 5.42 -0.11 4.49
C VAL A 364 4.91 1.20 5.11
N THR A 365 5.73 1.86 5.94
CA THR A 365 5.34 3.08 6.68
C THR A 365 4.89 4.21 5.75
N LYS A 366 5.61 4.46 4.66
CA LYS A 366 5.26 5.52 3.69
C LYS A 366 3.94 5.21 2.98
N LEU A 367 3.75 3.95 2.59
CA LEU A 367 2.52 3.51 1.92
C LEU A 367 1.32 3.70 2.84
N ARG A 368 1.39 3.19 4.07
CA ARG A 368 0.34 3.34 5.09
C ARG A 368 0.00 4.79 5.39
N ARG A 369 1.01 5.64 5.62
CA ARG A 369 0.78 7.08 5.86
C ARG A 369 0.09 7.75 4.67
N THR A 370 0.42 7.35 3.44
CA THR A 370 -0.21 7.92 2.24
C THR A 370 -1.66 7.45 2.13
N GLU A 371 -1.93 6.16 2.34
CA GLU A 371 -3.30 5.60 2.36
C GLU A 371 -4.16 6.25 3.45
N GLU A 372 -3.65 6.38 4.67
CA GLU A 372 -4.34 7.02 5.79
C GLU A 372 -4.64 8.50 5.52
N VAL A 373 -3.65 9.25 5.01
CA VAL A 373 -3.84 10.65 4.65
C VAL A 373 -4.87 10.79 3.54
N LEU A 374 -4.82 9.94 2.51
CA LEU A 374 -5.81 9.95 1.43
C LEU A 374 -7.21 9.61 1.93
N SER A 375 -7.33 8.58 2.78
CA SER A 375 -8.61 8.20 3.39
C SER A 375 -9.19 9.34 4.20
N HIS A 376 -8.37 9.97 5.06
CA HIS A 376 -8.81 11.08 5.91
C HIS A 376 -9.15 12.34 5.11
N LEU A 377 -8.41 12.62 4.04
CA LEU A 377 -8.72 13.71 3.12
C LEU A 377 -10.02 13.44 2.36
N ASN A 378 -10.25 12.21 1.91
CA ASN A 378 -11.48 11.82 1.23
C ASN A 378 -12.69 11.92 2.17
N GLU A 379 -12.59 11.41 3.40
CA GLU A 379 -13.63 11.58 4.43
C GLU A 379 -13.95 13.05 4.70
N ARG A 380 -12.92 13.89 4.87
CA ARG A 380 -13.10 15.33 5.06
C ARG A 380 -13.75 16.00 3.86
N PHE A 381 -13.36 15.60 2.66
CA PHE A 381 -13.91 16.12 1.41
C PHE A 381 -15.40 15.75 1.25
N GLU A 382 -15.77 14.50 1.53
CA GLU A 382 -17.16 14.05 1.54
C GLU A 382 -17.99 14.79 2.61
N MET A 383 -17.45 14.94 3.83
CA MET A 383 -18.14 15.72 4.88
C MET A 383 -18.34 17.18 4.50
N ALA A 384 -17.35 17.81 3.87
CA ALA A 384 -17.44 19.20 3.42
C ALA A 384 -18.50 19.36 2.31
N GLN A 385 -18.52 18.47 1.32
CA GLN A 385 -19.56 18.44 0.28
C GLN A 385 -20.96 18.29 0.89
N LYS A 386 -21.13 17.33 1.80
CA LYS A 386 -22.40 17.05 2.47
C LYS A 386 -22.88 18.23 3.31
N ALA A 387 -21.99 18.84 4.08
CA ALA A 387 -22.31 20.00 4.93
C ALA A 387 -22.67 21.22 4.10
N ALA A 388 -21.95 21.46 2.99
CA ALA A 388 -22.23 22.55 2.07
C ALA A 388 -23.43 22.29 1.14
N ARG A 389 -23.92 21.03 1.07
CA ARG A 389 -24.94 20.56 0.12
C ARG A 389 -24.55 20.86 -1.33
N VAL A 390 -23.28 20.63 -1.63
CA VAL A 390 -22.68 20.88 -2.94
C VAL A 390 -22.43 19.55 -3.62
N GLY A 391 -23.01 19.38 -4.81
CA GLY A 391 -22.69 18.26 -5.69
C GLY A 391 -21.44 18.58 -6.51
N VAL A 392 -20.57 17.60 -6.75
CA VAL A 392 -19.41 17.73 -7.64
C VAL A 392 -19.69 16.92 -8.89
N TRP A 393 -19.28 17.44 -10.04
CA TRP A 393 -19.33 16.74 -11.32
C TRP A 393 -18.00 16.91 -12.06
N ASP A 394 -17.60 15.86 -12.74
CA ASP A 394 -16.38 15.81 -13.53
C ASP A 394 -16.70 15.16 -14.87
N TRP A 395 -16.55 15.92 -15.94
CA TRP A 395 -16.89 15.50 -17.28
C TRP A 395 -15.62 15.37 -18.11
N ASP A 396 -15.26 14.15 -18.46
CA ASP A 396 -14.29 13.87 -19.51
C ASP A 396 -14.97 14.03 -20.87
N ILE A 397 -14.63 15.11 -21.56
CA ILE A 397 -15.24 15.48 -22.85
C ILE A 397 -14.74 14.56 -23.96
N THR A 398 -13.53 14.01 -23.82
CA THR A 398 -12.94 13.12 -24.84
C THR A 398 -13.59 11.74 -24.84
N THR A 399 -13.94 11.21 -23.67
CA THR A 399 -14.61 9.91 -23.54
C THR A 399 -16.13 10.02 -23.44
N GLY A 400 -16.64 11.22 -23.15
CA GLY A 400 -18.05 11.48 -22.87
C GLY A 400 -18.51 11.01 -21.49
N LYS A 401 -17.60 10.49 -20.64
CA LYS A 401 -17.93 10.01 -19.30
C LYS A 401 -18.08 11.16 -18.32
N ILE A 402 -19.11 11.07 -17.48
CA ILE A 402 -19.34 12.01 -16.39
C ILE A 402 -19.31 11.24 -15.08
N GLU A 403 -18.61 11.78 -14.09
CA GLU A 403 -18.62 11.31 -12.72
C GLU A 403 -19.35 12.32 -11.83
N TRP A 404 -20.24 11.82 -10.97
CA TRP A 404 -20.98 12.62 -10.01
C TRP A 404 -20.64 12.18 -8.60
N SER A 405 -20.46 13.15 -7.70
CA SER A 405 -20.38 12.83 -6.28
C SER A 405 -21.73 12.38 -5.73
N LYS A 406 -21.73 11.71 -4.57
CA LYS A 406 -22.95 11.25 -3.92
C LYS A 406 -23.93 12.40 -3.64
N GLU A 407 -23.41 13.56 -3.29
CA GLU A 407 -24.17 14.78 -3.05
C GLU A 407 -24.80 15.32 -4.34
N MET A 408 -24.18 15.13 -5.50
CA MET A 408 -24.76 15.51 -6.80
C MET A 408 -26.00 14.66 -7.12
N TYR A 409 -25.95 13.35 -6.91
CA TYR A 409 -27.12 12.48 -7.02
C TYR A 409 -28.25 12.92 -6.08
N ASN A 410 -27.93 13.18 -4.80
CA ASN A 410 -28.91 13.67 -3.82
C ASN A 410 -29.51 15.03 -4.21
N LEU A 411 -28.68 15.94 -4.77
CA LEU A 411 -29.13 17.25 -5.24
C LEU A 411 -30.13 17.10 -6.38
N LEU A 412 -29.84 16.25 -7.36
CA LEU A 412 -30.71 15.98 -8.51
C LEU A 412 -31.93 15.10 -8.19
N GLY A 413 -31.96 14.45 -7.01
CA GLY A 413 -33.03 13.52 -6.64
C GLY A 413 -32.92 12.17 -7.36
N LEU A 414 -31.70 11.74 -7.64
CA LEU A 414 -31.32 10.50 -8.33
C LEU A 414 -30.63 9.52 -7.38
N HIS A 415 -30.53 8.25 -7.76
CA HIS A 415 -29.87 7.22 -6.97
C HIS A 415 -28.68 6.61 -7.74
N PRO A 416 -27.45 6.60 -7.19
CA PRO A 416 -26.24 6.18 -7.91
C PRO A 416 -26.24 4.72 -8.38
N ALA A 417 -27.12 3.88 -7.82
CA ALA A 417 -27.27 2.47 -8.25
C ALA A 417 -28.30 2.28 -9.38
N GLU A 418 -29.15 3.27 -9.63
CA GLU A 418 -30.23 3.20 -10.64
C GLU A 418 -29.97 4.13 -11.82
N ASP A 419 -29.35 5.27 -11.56
CA ASP A 419 -29.15 6.36 -12.51
C ASP A 419 -27.67 6.48 -12.89
N GLU A 420 -27.38 6.39 -14.18
CA GLU A 420 -26.03 6.61 -14.70
C GLU A 420 -25.72 8.11 -14.81
N ALA A 421 -24.50 8.49 -14.41
CA ALA A 421 -24.01 9.85 -14.57
C ALA A 421 -23.64 10.09 -16.04
N ASN A 422 -24.54 10.77 -16.75
CA ASN A 422 -24.32 11.19 -18.12
C ASN A 422 -25.15 12.45 -18.44
N PHE A 423 -24.89 13.01 -19.62
CA PHE A 423 -25.47 14.28 -20.04
C PHE A 423 -26.99 14.19 -20.30
N ASP A 424 -27.48 13.03 -20.75
CA ASP A 424 -28.91 12.79 -21.01
C ASP A 424 -29.70 12.68 -19.70
N THR A 425 -29.16 11.96 -18.71
CA THR A 425 -29.75 11.88 -17.36
C THR A 425 -29.82 13.26 -16.73
N TRP A 426 -28.75 14.07 -16.85
CA TRP A 426 -28.78 15.46 -16.38
C TRP A 426 -29.89 16.24 -17.08
N ASN A 427 -29.94 16.24 -18.43
CA ASN A 427 -30.98 16.93 -19.19
C ASN A 427 -32.41 16.50 -18.81
N SER A 428 -32.61 15.23 -18.46
CA SER A 428 -33.93 14.69 -18.11
C SER A 428 -34.51 15.25 -16.81
N VAL A 429 -33.65 15.77 -15.91
CA VAL A 429 -34.08 16.34 -14.63
C VAL A 429 -34.20 17.86 -14.66
N LEU A 430 -33.82 18.53 -15.75
CA LEU A 430 -34.04 19.98 -15.87
C LEU A 430 -35.51 20.30 -16.12
N HIS A 431 -35.94 21.47 -15.65
CA HIS A 431 -37.21 22.04 -16.06
C HIS A 431 -37.20 22.32 -17.57
N LEU A 432 -38.29 21.99 -18.28
CA LEU A 432 -38.37 22.07 -19.74
C LEU A 432 -37.93 23.43 -20.31
N ASP A 433 -38.40 24.53 -19.71
CA ASP A 433 -38.02 25.89 -20.13
C ASP A 433 -36.52 26.21 -20.01
N ASP A 434 -35.78 25.48 -19.16
CA ASP A 434 -34.39 25.77 -18.83
C ASP A 434 -33.41 24.90 -19.64
N VAL A 435 -33.87 23.82 -20.28
CA VAL A 435 -33.02 22.85 -21.00
C VAL A 435 -32.18 23.53 -22.08
N GLU A 436 -32.81 24.29 -22.98
CA GLU A 436 -32.10 24.91 -24.11
C GLU A 436 -31.09 25.97 -23.63
N ILE A 437 -31.51 26.81 -22.68
CA ILE A 437 -30.68 27.89 -22.12
C ILE A 437 -29.48 27.33 -21.35
N ALA A 438 -29.69 26.27 -20.57
CA ALA A 438 -28.63 25.64 -19.78
C ALA A 438 -27.57 25.01 -20.69
N ASN A 439 -28.00 24.30 -21.75
CA ASN A 439 -27.10 23.71 -22.75
C ASN A 439 -26.29 24.78 -23.49
N GLU A 440 -26.94 25.88 -23.92
CA GLU A 440 -26.26 26.97 -24.62
C GLU A 440 -25.16 27.60 -23.75
N ARG A 441 -25.41 27.78 -22.45
CA ARG A 441 -24.41 28.33 -21.52
C ARG A 441 -23.19 27.44 -21.35
N ILE A 442 -23.37 26.12 -21.28
CA ILE A 442 -22.27 25.16 -21.24
C ILE A 442 -21.41 25.28 -22.51
N GLN A 443 -22.05 25.23 -23.68
CA GLN A 443 -21.37 25.35 -24.97
C GLN A 443 -20.64 26.69 -25.13
N ARG A 444 -21.26 27.78 -24.68
CA ARG A 444 -20.65 29.11 -24.66
C ARG A 444 -19.40 29.13 -23.77
N SER A 445 -19.47 28.56 -22.57
CA SER A 445 -18.33 28.54 -21.64
C SER A 445 -17.13 27.77 -22.21
N LEU A 446 -17.38 26.63 -22.86
CA LEU A 446 -16.33 25.82 -23.49
C LEU A 446 -15.74 26.49 -24.73
N ARG A 447 -16.56 27.15 -25.55
CA ARG A 447 -16.08 27.85 -26.74
C ARG A 447 -15.29 29.12 -26.41
N ASP A 448 -15.78 29.88 -25.44
CA ASP A 448 -15.23 31.20 -25.11
C ASP A 448 -14.15 31.12 -24.01
N HIS A 449 -13.86 29.90 -23.52
CA HIS A 449 -12.87 29.58 -22.49
C HIS A 449 -13.13 30.33 -21.17
N THR A 450 -14.41 30.52 -20.83
CA THR A 450 -14.83 31.23 -19.62
C THR A 450 -15.26 30.26 -18.53
N PHE A 451 -15.24 30.74 -17.29
CA PHE A 451 -15.86 30.04 -16.17
C PHE A 451 -17.37 29.87 -16.42
N LEU A 452 -17.90 28.69 -16.16
CA LEU A 452 -19.33 28.39 -16.25
C LEU A 452 -20.03 28.95 -15.01
N ASP A 453 -21.10 29.70 -15.23
CA ASP A 453 -22.07 30.11 -14.21
C ASP A 453 -23.46 29.89 -14.80
N ASN A 454 -24.14 28.84 -14.31
CA ASN A 454 -25.34 28.34 -14.93
C ASN A 454 -26.43 28.04 -13.89
N GLU A 455 -27.35 28.99 -13.74
CA GLU A 455 -28.55 28.82 -12.92
C GLU A 455 -29.69 28.18 -13.73
N TYR A 456 -30.24 27.07 -13.23
CA TYR A 456 -31.37 26.36 -13.80
C TYR A 456 -32.21 25.66 -12.72
N ARG A 457 -33.45 25.30 -13.07
CA ARG A 457 -34.36 24.54 -12.21
C ARG A 457 -34.23 23.05 -12.47
N VAL A 458 -34.20 22.28 -11.38
CA VAL A 458 -34.24 20.82 -11.39
C VAL A 458 -35.59 20.36 -10.87
N VAL A 459 -36.23 19.43 -11.59
CA VAL A 459 -37.48 18.78 -11.23
C VAL A 459 -37.15 17.38 -10.73
N ARG A 460 -37.30 17.16 -9.42
CA ARG A 460 -37.04 15.86 -8.78
C ARG A 460 -38.19 14.89 -9.04
N ARG A 461 -37.94 13.58 -8.85
CA ARG A 461 -38.94 12.50 -9.02
C ARG A 461 -40.18 12.67 -8.13
N ASP A 462 -40.06 13.36 -6.99
CA ASP A 462 -41.17 13.68 -6.09
C ASP A 462 -42.01 14.91 -6.54
N GLY A 463 -41.65 15.53 -7.67
CA GLY A 463 -42.27 16.73 -8.22
C GLY A 463 -41.76 18.04 -7.60
N GLN A 464 -40.82 17.98 -6.65
CA GLN A 464 -40.21 19.17 -6.08
C GLN A 464 -39.33 19.88 -7.12
N VAL A 465 -39.49 21.20 -7.25
CA VAL A 465 -38.62 22.05 -8.06
C VAL A 465 -37.62 22.75 -7.16
N ILE A 466 -36.34 22.59 -7.46
CA ILE A 466 -35.25 23.30 -6.79
C ILE A 466 -34.48 24.15 -7.80
N TRP A 467 -33.84 25.21 -7.32
CA TRP A 467 -32.90 26.00 -8.13
C TRP A 467 -31.47 25.56 -7.85
N VAL A 468 -30.72 25.28 -8.91
CA VAL A 468 -29.32 24.88 -8.85
C VAL A 468 -28.49 25.89 -9.61
N ASN A 469 -27.33 26.26 -9.06
CA ASN A 469 -26.28 26.93 -9.81
C ASN A 469 -25.12 25.96 -10.06
N ALA A 470 -24.87 25.65 -11.32
CA ALA A 470 -23.68 24.91 -11.74
C ALA A 470 -22.54 25.88 -12.07
N LEU A 471 -21.44 25.72 -11.34
CA LEU A 471 -20.21 26.47 -11.51
C LEU A 471 -19.14 25.50 -12.02
N GLY A 472 -18.37 25.86 -13.03
CA GLY A 472 -17.42 24.91 -13.62
C GLY A 472 -16.30 25.55 -14.41
N GLN A 473 -15.22 24.80 -14.57
CA GLN A 473 -14.04 25.20 -15.33
C GLN A 473 -13.67 24.13 -16.34
N GLY A 474 -13.48 24.55 -17.59
CA GLY A 474 -12.95 23.70 -18.66
C GLY A 474 -11.42 23.62 -18.61
N GLU A 475 -10.89 22.44 -18.90
CA GLU A 475 -9.49 22.18 -19.22
C GLU A 475 -9.36 21.93 -20.73
N TYR A 476 -8.29 22.44 -21.33
CA TYR A 476 -8.09 22.47 -22.78
C TYR A 476 -6.73 21.88 -23.15
N ASN A 477 -6.65 21.20 -24.30
CA ASN A 477 -5.38 20.73 -24.83
C ASN A 477 -4.56 21.85 -25.50
N ASP A 478 -3.35 21.54 -25.96
CA ASP A 478 -2.45 22.48 -26.65
C ASP A 478 -3.04 23.09 -27.94
N GLN A 479 -4.09 22.48 -28.50
CA GLN A 479 -4.81 22.97 -29.68
C GLN A 479 -5.99 23.88 -29.31
N GLY A 480 -6.22 24.13 -28.01
CA GLY A 480 -7.34 24.91 -27.50
C GLY A 480 -8.67 24.17 -27.52
N GLN A 481 -8.69 22.84 -27.69
CA GLN A 481 -9.92 22.05 -27.65
C GLN A 481 -10.21 21.60 -26.22
N PRO A 482 -11.49 21.61 -25.79
CA PRO A 482 -11.86 21.20 -24.44
C PRO A 482 -11.68 19.69 -24.26
N VAL A 483 -10.99 19.27 -23.19
CA VAL A 483 -10.74 17.86 -22.88
C VAL A 483 -11.46 17.38 -21.62
N ARG A 484 -11.70 18.28 -20.67
CA ARG A 484 -12.37 17.97 -19.41
C ARG A 484 -13.07 19.21 -18.90
N MET A 485 -14.16 19.04 -18.15
CA MET A 485 -14.80 20.12 -17.42
C MET A 485 -15.18 19.63 -16.04
N ILE A 486 -14.70 20.30 -15.01
CA ILE A 486 -14.98 19.95 -13.61
C ILE A 486 -15.68 21.11 -12.92
N GLY A 487 -16.60 20.79 -12.03
CA GLY A 487 -17.37 21.83 -11.36
C GLY A 487 -18.19 21.34 -10.18
N ILE A 488 -18.95 22.28 -9.66
CA ILE A 488 -19.84 22.09 -8.53
C ILE A 488 -21.27 22.55 -8.87
N CYS A 489 -22.24 21.98 -8.18
CA CYS A 489 -23.64 22.38 -8.22
C CYS A 489 -24.09 22.76 -6.81
N VAL A 490 -24.59 23.98 -6.66
CA VAL A 490 -25.03 24.53 -5.37
C VAL A 490 -26.55 24.72 -5.39
N ASP A 491 -27.24 24.24 -4.36
CA ASP A 491 -28.65 24.56 -4.14
C ASP A 491 -28.82 26.04 -3.79
N ILE A 492 -29.45 26.80 -4.69
CA ILE A 492 -29.72 28.23 -4.53
C ILE A 492 -31.22 28.51 -4.32
N THR A 493 -32.02 27.48 -4.03
CA THR A 493 -33.47 27.59 -3.81
C THR A 493 -33.78 28.59 -2.70
N GLY A 494 -33.06 28.51 -1.57
CA GLY A 494 -33.24 29.45 -0.46
C GLY A 494 -33.01 30.91 -0.87
N ARG A 495 -31.98 31.18 -1.67
CA ARG A 495 -31.70 32.52 -2.22
C ARG A 495 -32.85 32.99 -3.12
N LYS A 496 -33.31 32.14 -4.05
CA LYS A 496 -34.39 32.48 -4.98
C LYS A 496 -35.72 32.71 -4.26
N THR A 497 -36.03 31.92 -3.23
CA THR A 497 -37.24 32.12 -2.42
C THR A 497 -37.22 33.46 -1.68
N VAL A 498 -36.06 33.86 -1.13
CA VAL A 498 -35.91 35.17 -0.49
C VAL A 498 -36.02 36.31 -1.50
N GLU A 499 -35.38 36.18 -2.67
CA GLU A 499 -35.49 37.16 -3.75
C GLU A 499 -36.94 37.33 -4.23
N GLU A 500 -37.68 36.23 -4.41
CA GLU A 500 -39.08 36.29 -4.85
C GLU A 500 -40.00 36.83 -3.74
N ALA A 501 -39.81 36.41 -2.49
CA ALA A 501 -40.56 36.96 -1.35
C ALA A 501 -40.31 38.47 -1.20
N LEU A 502 -39.08 38.93 -1.42
CA LEU A 502 -38.76 40.36 -1.43
C LEU A 502 -39.46 41.08 -2.59
N LYS A 503 -39.45 40.52 -3.80
CA LYS A 503 -40.16 41.09 -4.96
C LYS A 503 -41.67 41.14 -4.74
N GLU A 504 -42.26 40.09 -4.18
CA GLU A 504 -43.69 40.01 -3.88
C GLU A 504 -44.09 41.01 -2.78
N SER A 505 -43.28 41.12 -1.73
CA SER A 505 -43.45 42.13 -0.68
C SER A 505 -43.37 43.55 -1.26
N GLN A 506 -42.39 43.83 -2.14
CA GLN A 506 -42.28 45.11 -2.83
C GLN A 506 -43.47 45.40 -3.75
N ARG A 507 -43.96 44.40 -4.51
CA ARG A 507 -45.17 44.53 -5.34
C ARG A 507 -46.41 44.82 -4.50
N THR A 508 -46.59 44.07 -3.42
CA THR A 508 -47.71 44.24 -2.49
C THR A 508 -47.69 45.61 -1.85
N PHE A 509 -46.53 46.04 -1.34
CA PHE A 509 -46.33 47.39 -0.79
C PHE A 509 -46.66 48.47 -1.82
N ARG A 510 -46.11 48.39 -3.05
CA ARG A 510 -46.39 49.38 -4.11
C ARG A 510 -47.87 49.43 -4.45
N SER A 511 -48.55 48.28 -4.48
CA SER A 511 -49.98 48.19 -4.74
C SER A 511 -50.78 48.91 -3.65
N LEU A 512 -50.57 48.55 -2.37
CA LEU A 512 -51.27 49.16 -1.21
C LEU A 512 -50.99 50.66 -1.09
N PHE A 513 -49.73 51.07 -1.25
CA PHE A 513 -49.32 52.47 -1.18
C PHE A 513 -50.04 53.29 -2.27
N SER A 514 -50.04 52.80 -3.51
CA SER A 514 -50.62 53.51 -4.66
C SER A 514 -52.14 53.51 -4.68
N SER A 515 -52.79 52.45 -4.17
CA SER A 515 -54.25 52.30 -4.17
C SER A 515 -54.93 52.88 -2.92
N SER A 516 -54.18 53.36 -1.92
CA SER A 516 -54.77 53.96 -0.72
C SER A 516 -55.58 55.22 -1.05
N ASN A 517 -56.70 55.40 -0.36
CA ASN A 517 -57.53 56.60 -0.45
C ASN A 517 -57.07 57.71 0.51
N GLU A 518 -56.24 57.39 1.50
CA GLU A 518 -55.62 58.35 2.40
C GLU A 518 -54.30 58.85 1.81
N GLY A 519 -53.98 60.13 2.00
CA GLY A 519 -52.68 60.67 1.63
C GLY A 519 -51.62 60.03 2.50
N ILE A 520 -50.64 59.38 1.91
CA ILE A 520 -49.50 58.77 2.60
C ILE A 520 -48.24 59.50 2.15
N ALA A 521 -47.46 59.97 3.11
CA ALA A 521 -46.14 60.55 2.87
C ALA A 521 -45.13 59.93 3.85
N LEU A 522 -43.97 59.56 3.31
CA LEU A 522 -42.81 59.11 4.08
C LEU A 522 -41.83 60.27 4.20
N HIS A 523 -41.32 60.51 5.41
CA HIS A 523 -40.46 61.64 5.73
C HIS A 523 -39.19 61.18 6.42
N GLU A 524 -38.11 61.93 6.23
CA GLU A 524 -36.83 61.77 6.91
C GLU A 524 -36.53 63.03 7.72
N LEU A 525 -36.19 62.86 9.00
CA LEU A 525 -35.83 64.00 9.85
C LEU A 525 -34.49 64.57 9.43
N VAL A 526 -34.43 65.90 9.36
CA VAL A 526 -33.20 66.64 9.14
C VAL A 526 -32.75 67.18 10.50
N LEU A 527 -31.70 66.57 11.03
CA LEU A 527 -31.10 66.94 12.31
C LEU A 527 -29.99 67.98 12.10
N ASP A 528 -29.80 68.85 13.10
CA ASP A 528 -28.63 69.72 13.16
C ASP A 528 -27.41 69.02 13.79
N HIS A 529 -26.29 69.75 13.94
CA HIS A 529 -25.05 69.22 14.50
C HIS A 529 -25.18 68.81 15.98
N ASP A 530 -26.18 69.32 16.69
CA ASP A 530 -26.45 69.00 18.10
C ASP A 530 -27.50 67.87 18.23
N GLY A 531 -27.96 67.31 17.10
CA GLY A 531 -28.92 66.21 17.04
C GLY A 531 -30.38 66.64 17.21
N ALA A 532 -30.67 67.95 17.19
CA ALA A 532 -32.03 68.47 17.27
C ALA A 532 -32.68 68.48 15.88
N ALA A 533 -33.97 68.13 15.82
CA ALA A 533 -34.73 68.17 14.57
C ALA A 533 -34.94 69.63 14.14
N ARG A 534 -34.49 69.97 12.92
CA ARG A 534 -34.60 71.32 12.35
C ARG A 534 -35.62 71.38 11.20
N ASP A 535 -35.79 70.29 10.47
CA ASP A 535 -36.77 70.16 9.38
C ASP A 535 -37.06 68.67 9.13
N TYR A 536 -37.90 68.37 8.13
CA TYR A 536 -38.03 67.04 7.57
C TYR A 536 -38.13 67.09 6.04
N ARG A 537 -37.52 66.09 5.40
CA ARG A 537 -37.53 65.92 3.95
C ARG A 537 -38.56 64.89 3.55
N ILE A 538 -39.37 65.19 2.55
CA ILE A 538 -40.31 64.21 2.00
C ILE A 538 -39.54 63.21 1.13
N VAL A 539 -39.60 61.92 1.50
CA VAL A 539 -38.89 60.82 0.82
C VAL A 539 -39.75 60.24 -0.29
N ASP A 540 -41.04 60.01 -0.01
CA ASP A 540 -41.99 59.48 -1.00
C ASP A 540 -43.43 59.85 -0.65
N VAL A 541 -44.29 59.93 -1.67
CA VAL A 541 -45.72 60.24 -1.52
C VAL A 541 -46.57 59.38 -2.46
N ASN A 542 -47.77 59.04 -2.02
CA ASN A 542 -48.72 58.27 -2.84
C ASN A 542 -49.64 59.16 -3.69
N PRO A 543 -50.38 58.62 -4.67
CA PRO A 543 -51.29 59.42 -5.50
C PRO A 543 -52.41 60.13 -4.73
N ALA A 544 -52.80 59.62 -3.55
CA ALA A 544 -53.80 60.29 -2.70
C ALA A 544 -53.25 61.55 -2.02
N PHE A 545 -51.95 61.60 -1.72
CA PHE A 545 -51.27 62.81 -1.27
C PHE A 545 -51.48 63.92 -2.29
N GLU A 546 -51.23 63.66 -3.58
CA GLU A 546 -51.36 64.66 -4.63
C GLU A 546 -52.80 65.19 -4.73
N ARG A 547 -53.81 64.31 -4.61
CA ARG A 547 -55.23 64.72 -4.60
C ARG A 547 -55.62 65.52 -3.36
N ALA A 548 -55.05 65.18 -2.20
CA ALA A 548 -55.40 65.81 -0.93
C ALA A 548 -54.69 67.16 -0.73
N THR A 549 -53.51 67.34 -1.34
CA THR A 549 -52.64 68.51 -1.19
C THR A 549 -52.57 69.42 -2.41
N ASP A 550 -53.05 68.95 -3.57
CA ASP A 550 -52.86 69.57 -4.88
C ASP A 550 -51.38 69.79 -5.26
N MET A 551 -50.46 69.02 -4.65
CA MET A 551 -49.03 69.07 -4.91
C MET A 551 -48.58 67.85 -5.72
N PRO A 552 -47.95 68.04 -6.89
CA PRO A 552 -47.43 66.92 -7.68
C PRO A 552 -46.26 66.24 -6.97
N ARG A 553 -46.18 64.91 -7.10
CA ARG A 553 -45.17 64.06 -6.48
C ARG A 553 -43.75 64.52 -6.79
N GLU A 554 -43.48 64.95 -8.02
CA GLU A 554 -42.15 65.42 -8.46
C GLU A 554 -41.69 66.69 -7.73
N ARG A 555 -42.63 67.52 -7.27
CA ARG A 555 -42.33 68.71 -6.48
C ARG A 555 -42.17 68.39 -4.99
N ALA A 556 -42.91 67.40 -4.50
CA ALA A 556 -42.89 67.04 -3.09
C ALA A 556 -41.63 66.25 -2.72
N ILE A 557 -41.22 65.26 -3.53
CA ILE A 557 -40.09 64.39 -3.20
C ILE A 557 -38.78 65.15 -3.17
N GLY A 558 -38.02 64.96 -2.09
CA GLY A 558 -36.72 65.57 -1.86
C GLY A 558 -36.79 66.99 -1.28
N ALA A 559 -37.95 67.63 -1.28
CA ALA A 559 -38.13 68.98 -0.73
C ALA A 559 -38.16 68.95 0.80
N LEU A 560 -37.65 70.03 1.42
CA LEU A 560 -37.82 70.30 2.85
C LEU A 560 -39.24 70.81 3.10
N ALA A 561 -39.84 70.42 4.22
CA ALA A 561 -41.22 70.76 4.52
C ALA A 561 -41.42 72.26 4.73
N SER A 562 -40.48 72.94 5.40
CA SER A 562 -40.52 74.39 5.59
C SER A 562 -40.57 75.16 4.25
N GLU A 563 -39.80 74.70 3.25
CA GLU A 563 -39.74 75.28 1.91
C GLU A 563 -40.95 74.89 1.07
N LEU A 564 -41.36 73.62 1.11
CA LEU A 564 -42.46 73.09 0.32
C LEU A 564 -43.80 73.74 0.69
N TYR A 565 -44.06 73.90 2.00
CA TYR A 565 -45.29 74.50 2.51
C TYR A 565 -45.21 76.02 2.66
N GLY A 566 -44.02 76.63 2.48
CA GLY A 566 -43.81 78.07 2.54
C GLY A 566 -44.07 78.67 3.93
N THR A 567 -43.90 77.88 5.00
CA THR A 567 -44.20 78.26 6.38
C THR A 567 -43.00 78.85 7.13
N GLY A 568 -41.79 78.77 6.55
CA GLY A 568 -40.55 79.22 7.19
C GLY A 568 -39.99 78.27 8.25
N GLU A 569 -40.86 77.60 9.00
CA GLU A 569 -40.55 76.48 9.88
C GLU A 569 -41.30 75.23 9.43
N ALA A 570 -40.75 74.05 9.72
CA ALA A 570 -41.35 72.78 9.33
C ALA A 570 -42.65 72.51 10.12
N PRO A 571 -43.79 72.29 9.47
CA PRO A 571 -45.07 72.10 10.16
C PRO A 571 -45.05 70.90 11.11
N PHE A 572 -45.54 71.09 12.34
CA PHE A 572 -45.66 70.03 13.35
C PHE A 572 -44.33 69.28 13.65
N LEU A 573 -43.17 69.93 13.43
CA LEU A 573 -41.85 69.31 13.56
C LEU A 573 -41.63 68.64 14.91
N GLU A 574 -41.91 69.32 16.02
CA GLU A 574 -41.73 68.76 17.37
C GLU A 574 -42.61 67.52 17.58
N THR A 575 -43.84 67.54 17.07
CA THR A 575 -44.75 66.40 17.15
C THR A 575 -44.20 65.19 16.41
N TYR A 576 -43.68 65.38 15.18
CA TYR A 576 -43.11 64.29 14.40
C TYR A 576 -41.75 63.81 14.94
N ALA A 577 -40.93 64.73 15.44
CA ALA A 577 -39.68 64.40 16.14
C ALA A 577 -39.95 63.59 17.41
N GLN A 578 -41.03 63.88 18.14
CA GLN A 578 -41.46 63.06 19.27
C GLN A 578 -41.84 61.64 18.83
N VAL A 579 -42.63 61.47 17.76
CA VAL A 579 -42.99 60.15 17.21
C VAL A 579 -41.75 59.35 16.82
N GLU A 580 -40.75 59.98 16.21
CA GLU A 580 -39.50 59.30 15.88
C GLU A 580 -38.72 58.90 17.15
N ARG A 581 -38.64 59.79 18.15
CA ARG A 581 -37.92 59.53 19.40
C ARG A 581 -38.59 58.47 20.28
N THR A 582 -39.91 58.50 20.42
CA THR A 582 -40.66 57.60 21.31
C THR A 582 -41.14 56.32 20.62
N GLY A 583 -41.33 56.36 19.29
CA GLY A 583 -41.96 55.30 18.52
C GLY A 583 -43.48 55.18 18.72
N GLU A 584 -44.08 55.97 19.61
CA GLU A 584 -45.53 55.95 19.85
C GLU A 584 -46.27 56.70 18.74
N PRO A 585 -47.27 56.08 18.09
CA PRO A 585 -48.03 56.75 17.05
C PRO A 585 -48.91 57.86 17.65
N ILE A 586 -48.99 58.98 16.95
CA ILE A 586 -49.86 60.10 17.34
C ILE A 586 -50.95 60.33 16.30
N PHE A 587 -52.13 60.70 16.80
CA PHE A 587 -53.29 61.02 16.00
C PHE A 587 -53.86 62.38 16.44
N PHE A 588 -54.07 63.28 15.49
CA PHE A 588 -54.67 64.58 15.77
C PHE A 588 -55.41 65.16 14.57
N GLU A 589 -56.35 66.06 14.84
CA GLU A 589 -57.06 66.84 13.83
C GLU A 589 -56.61 68.29 13.91
N THR A 590 -56.30 68.89 12.76
CA THR A 590 -55.80 70.26 12.70
C THR A 590 -56.35 71.01 11.49
N TYR A 591 -56.40 72.33 11.59
CA TYR A 591 -56.60 73.20 10.43
C TYR A 591 -55.24 73.62 9.91
N PHE A 592 -54.93 73.27 8.67
CA PHE A 592 -53.65 73.61 8.07
C PHE A 592 -53.80 74.85 7.19
N GLU A 593 -53.37 76.01 7.72
CA GLU A 593 -53.53 77.32 7.10
C GLU A 593 -52.98 77.40 5.67
N PRO A 594 -51.77 76.90 5.35
CA PRO A 594 -51.21 77.01 3.99
C PRO A 594 -52.07 76.37 2.91
N MET A 595 -52.85 75.33 3.27
CA MET A 595 -53.77 74.64 2.36
C MET A 595 -55.23 75.02 2.56
N ARG A 596 -55.54 75.80 3.61
CA ARG A 596 -56.90 76.21 4.00
C ARG A 596 -57.88 75.03 4.17
N ARG A 597 -57.37 73.87 4.61
CA ARG A 597 -58.10 72.61 4.77
C ARG A 597 -57.96 72.08 6.20
N HIS A 598 -58.96 71.32 6.66
CA HIS A 598 -58.85 70.53 7.88
C HIS A 598 -58.32 69.13 7.54
N PHE A 599 -57.26 68.72 8.22
CA PHE A 599 -56.70 67.38 8.08
C PHE A 599 -56.88 66.59 9.37
N GLN A 600 -57.21 65.33 9.21
CA GLN A 600 -56.97 64.32 10.22
C GLN A 600 -55.63 63.65 9.87
N ILE A 601 -54.68 63.69 10.80
CA ILE A 601 -53.32 63.20 10.58
C ILE A 601 -53.00 62.12 11.61
N SER A 602 -52.48 60.99 11.12
CA SER A 602 -51.84 59.96 11.93
C SER A 602 -50.36 59.91 11.55
N ALA A 603 -49.47 59.93 12.53
CA ALA A 603 -48.03 59.80 12.31
C ALA A 603 -47.46 58.65 13.14
N PHE A 604 -46.59 57.85 12.53
CA PHE A 604 -45.95 56.69 13.15
C PHE A 604 -44.52 56.50 12.63
N LYS A 605 -43.72 55.72 13.36
CA LYS A 605 -42.32 55.43 13.04
C LYS A 605 -42.18 54.12 12.23
N PRO A 606 -41.88 54.16 10.91
CA PRO A 606 -41.63 52.96 10.12
C PRO A 606 -40.21 52.40 10.33
N LYS A 607 -39.22 53.27 10.52
CA LYS A 607 -37.83 52.91 10.85
C LYS A 607 -37.13 54.09 11.52
N GLU A 608 -35.95 53.84 12.09
CA GLU A 608 -35.12 54.87 12.72
C GLU A 608 -34.76 56.01 11.74
N GLY A 609 -34.84 57.26 12.22
CA GLY A 609 -34.62 58.47 11.44
C GLY A 609 -35.76 58.87 10.48
N GLN A 610 -36.84 58.09 10.40
CA GLN A 610 -37.98 58.38 9.53
C GLN A 610 -39.31 58.32 10.27
N PHE A 611 -40.29 59.05 9.75
CA PHE A 611 -41.69 58.96 10.17
C PHE A 611 -42.59 58.93 8.94
N ALA A 612 -43.71 58.24 9.04
CA ALA A 612 -44.73 58.21 7.99
C ALA A 612 -45.98 58.92 8.50
N THR A 613 -46.60 59.72 7.64
CA THR A 613 -47.89 60.37 7.92
C THR A 613 -48.96 59.82 7.00
N THR A 614 -50.08 59.39 7.56
CA THR A 614 -51.33 59.24 6.81
C THR A 614 -52.25 60.40 7.14
N PHE A 615 -52.95 60.92 6.14
CA PHE A 615 -53.87 62.02 6.34
C PHE A 615 -55.07 62.00 5.41
N VAL A 616 -56.18 62.52 5.94
CA VAL A 616 -57.47 62.64 5.24
C VAL A 616 -57.94 64.08 5.32
N ASP A 617 -58.38 64.64 4.20
CA ASP A 617 -59.07 65.93 4.18
C ASP A 617 -60.49 65.77 4.76
N ILE A 618 -60.67 66.26 5.98
CA ILE A 618 -61.93 66.24 6.72
C ILE A 618 -62.68 67.59 6.62
N SER A 619 -62.29 68.49 5.72
CA SER A 619 -62.90 69.82 5.59
C SER A 619 -64.40 69.75 5.34
N LYS A 620 -64.86 68.81 4.51
CA LYS A 620 -66.28 68.57 4.25
C LYS A 620 -67.01 68.10 5.50
N LEU A 621 -66.39 67.19 6.26
CA LEU A 621 -66.93 66.67 7.52
C LEU A 621 -67.06 67.77 8.56
N LYS A 622 -66.02 68.61 8.74
CA LYS A 622 -66.03 69.74 9.67
C LYS A 622 -67.07 70.81 9.30
N LYS A 623 -67.24 71.11 8.01
CA LYS A 623 -68.30 72.02 7.55
C LYS A 623 -69.70 71.47 7.86
N ALA A 624 -69.93 70.18 7.61
CA ALA A 624 -71.21 69.53 7.91
C ALA A 624 -71.50 69.49 9.42
N GLN A 625 -70.52 69.14 10.26
CA GLN A 625 -70.63 69.18 11.72
C GLN A 625 -70.98 70.58 12.22
N ARG A 626 -70.28 71.61 11.73
CA ARG A 626 -70.54 73.00 12.12
C ARG A 626 -71.92 73.48 11.67
N GLN A 627 -72.39 73.05 10.50
CA GLN A 627 -73.74 73.35 10.03
C GLN A 627 -74.81 72.71 10.92
N ILE A 628 -74.61 71.46 11.34
CA ILE A 628 -75.49 70.76 12.28
C ILE A 628 -75.49 71.46 13.65
N GLU A 629 -74.32 71.87 14.15
CA GLU A 629 -74.21 72.59 15.42
C GLU A 629 -74.92 73.96 15.37
N VAL A 630 -74.72 74.72 14.30
CA VAL A 630 -75.41 76.00 14.08
C VAL A 630 -76.92 75.78 13.97
N GLN A 631 -77.37 74.75 13.26
CA GLN A 631 -78.79 74.40 13.19
C GLN A 631 -79.37 73.99 14.55
N ARG A 632 -78.64 73.17 15.34
CA ARG A 632 -79.02 72.80 16.71
C ARG A 632 -79.08 73.99 17.64
N ALA A 633 -78.07 74.87 17.62
CA ALA A 633 -78.05 76.07 18.43
C ALA A 633 -79.21 77.00 18.07
N ARG A 634 -79.48 77.20 16.78
CA ARG A 634 -80.63 77.98 16.30
C ARG A 634 -81.97 77.38 16.74
N LEU A 635 -82.14 76.06 16.62
CA LEU A 635 -83.32 75.35 17.13
C LEU A 635 -83.48 75.52 18.64
N ARG A 636 -82.39 75.40 19.42
CA ARG A 636 -82.40 75.55 20.88
C ARG A 636 -82.81 76.96 21.30
N THR A 637 -82.26 78.01 20.67
CA THR A 637 -82.68 79.39 20.93
C THR A 637 -84.15 79.65 20.57
N VAL A 638 -84.66 79.01 19.51
CA VAL A 638 -86.09 79.09 19.15
C VAL A 638 -86.96 78.38 20.20
N ILE A 639 -86.55 77.21 20.68
CA ILE A 639 -87.24 76.48 21.75
C ILE A 639 -87.24 77.30 23.05
N ASP A 640 -86.10 77.86 23.46
CA ASP A 640 -85.95 78.57 24.72
C ASP A 640 -86.71 79.92 24.75
N ASN A 641 -86.99 80.53 23.60
CA ASN A 641 -87.71 81.81 23.48
C ASN A 641 -89.14 81.69 22.94
N ALA A 642 -89.68 80.48 22.80
CA ALA A 642 -91.05 80.28 22.34
C ALA A 642 -92.05 80.64 23.45
N PRO A 643 -93.04 81.53 23.22
CA PRO A 643 -93.99 81.99 24.25
C PRO A 643 -95.11 80.98 24.60
N GLY A 644 -94.84 79.67 24.51
CA GLY A 644 -95.81 78.61 24.82
C GLY A 644 -95.18 77.21 24.90
N ALA A 645 -95.95 76.22 25.39
CA ALA A 645 -95.48 74.83 25.50
C ALA A 645 -95.23 74.23 24.10
N LEU A 646 -94.01 73.74 23.86
CA LEU A 646 -93.61 73.13 22.60
C LEU A 646 -93.71 71.60 22.73
N VAL A 647 -94.62 70.99 21.98
CA VAL A 647 -94.79 69.53 21.93
C VAL A 647 -94.10 69.02 20.67
N VAL A 648 -93.07 68.19 20.85
CA VAL A 648 -92.42 67.47 19.75
C VAL A 648 -93.04 66.08 19.72
N ALA A 649 -93.74 65.76 18.63
CA ALA A 649 -94.34 64.45 18.42
C ALA A 649 -93.66 63.75 17.23
N ASP A 650 -93.55 62.42 17.29
CA ASP A 650 -93.12 61.62 16.15
C ASP A 650 -94.15 61.65 14.99
N ASP A 651 -93.82 61.04 13.86
CA ASP A 651 -94.71 60.85 12.71
C ASP A 651 -95.97 60.01 13.01
N LYS A 652 -96.11 59.52 14.25
CA LYS A 652 -97.28 58.82 14.80
C LYS A 652 -98.00 59.64 15.89
N GLY A 653 -97.60 60.89 16.11
CA GLY A 653 -98.26 61.81 17.04
C GLY A 653 -98.01 61.53 18.53
N ARG A 654 -96.91 60.84 18.88
CA ARG A 654 -96.52 60.56 20.28
C ARG A 654 -95.43 61.47 20.80
#